data_AF-A0A537L214-F1
#
_entry.id   AF-A0A537L214-F1
#
_cell.length_a   1.000
_cell.length_b   1.000
_cell.length_c   1.000
_cell.angle_alpha   90.00
_cell.angle_beta   90.00
_cell.angle_gamma   90.00
#
_symmetry.space_group_name_H-M   'P 1'
#
loop_
_entity.id
_entity.type
_entity.pdbx_description
1 polymer ?
#
loop_
_entity_poly.entity_id
_entity_poly.type
_entity_poly.pdbx_seq_one_letter_code
_entity_poly.pdbx_strand_id
1 'polypeptide(L)'
;MLQERVSEPLRRVVQHPTAAAPSRSDDPRVDLKELIRIIKRRRGLILSIAAVPVLLALVYDLFATPLYTASTQILIDPRDRRIVSNEVSPEALAADGGVAVVESQQLVITSDVVLRRAIAREHLDGDPEFGAPSNGLLAVALRNTLGAVGIESDTSDRGDPQLKALRQLKKRLGVKRSDKAFVVDIYVSSDDRAKSVRIADAIARAYLDDQAEARAAASGRASNALGARLDTLRRQVQQAEDRVVQYREQHKILAAGGILVNEQQLSEMTIQLNAAHAKTAEARARYEQIAGARRSGTASGATPEAVLSQTIGQLRAQYAEVARQRAELGALVGPRHPSIATLDAQIQGVQKLINEELSRIAEAARSAFERAQANERALETNLETLKQSAISTNQASVQLRELEREVEASRAVYQAFLMRARETGEQQSIDSTNARIISKATPPRDKSWPPRLLLLAIALVGGLGVGAGAGLMREYLDERIYSREILQDLTGVPVLAVVPKLWARAGWSRWASFLRARRQNEAGEPDRRTAQLIAAMRRLSDSLFENRPQRGRSLLMTSATAGEGRTTIALNLGLTTAASGWRVLLIDGDFERGTLSKTLEAGGNAGLFDLIEGRAMVSSVVLSDPESGLNFLPLGNATLPASREPDPKTIAQKLSELANQYDLVIVDSGAVLADNYVRAFGEFADDIVFIVRSGGPRRDAVVAAIDALRINARKIRGTVLAACDEVA
;
A
#
# COMPACT_ATOMS: atom_id res chain seq x y z
N MET A 1 -103.20 30.59 7.78
CA MET A 1 -103.59 31.82 8.50
C MET A 1 -102.32 32.65 8.68
N LEU A 2 -102.15 33.68 7.84
CA LEU A 2 -102.14 35.10 8.23
C LEU A 2 -100.91 35.45 9.09
N GLN A 3 -99.81 35.88 8.44
CA GLN A 3 -99.44 37.29 8.22
C GLN A 3 -99.09 38.04 9.51
N GLU A 4 -97.79 38.29 9.72
CA GLU A 4 -97.34 39.64 10.06
C GLU A 4 -95.93 39.87 9.50
N ARG A 5 -95.81 40.89 8.64
CA ARG A 5 -94.57 41.38 8.05
C ARG A 5 -94.00 42.45 8.99
N VAL A 6 -92.71 42.36 9.32
CA VAL A 6 -91.91 43.53 9.66
C VAL A 6 -90.72 43.58 8.71
N SER A 7 -90.62 44.69 8.01
CA SER A 7 -89.60 45.08 7.04
C SER A 7 -88.50 45.88 7.74
N GLU A 8 -87.23 45.51 7.54
CA GLU A 8 -86.08 46.42 7.69
C GLU A 8 -84.98 46.08 6.66
N PRO A 9 -84.32 47.09 6.04
CA PRO A 9 -83.39 46.87 4.94
C PRO A 9 -81.90 46.87 5.35
N LEU A 10 -81.17 45.92 4.77
CA LEU A 10 -79.77 45.97 4.29
C LEU A 10 -78.84 47.09 4.84
N ARG A 11 -77.94 46.72 5.77
CA ARG A 11 -76.63 47.35 5.93
C ARG A 11 -75.52 46.41 5.45
N ARG A 12 -74.86 46.82 4.37
CA ARG A 12 -73.67 46.18 3.80
C ARG A 12 -72.47 46.28 4.75
N VAL A 13 -71.74 45.18 4.75
CA VAL A 13 -70.46 44.88 5.38
C VAL A 13 -69.36 45.87 5.00
N VAL A 14 -68.64 46.38 6.00
CA VAL A 14 -67.19 46.63 5.93
C VAL A 14 -66.61 46.20 7.27
N GLN A 15 -66.16 44.95 7.35
CA GLN A 15 -65.31 44.48 8.45
C GLN A 15 -63.87 44.91 8.13
N HIS A 16 -63.26 45.69 9.03
CA HIS A 16 -61.84 45.98 9.00
C HIS A 16 -61.04 44.68 9.17
N PRO A 17 -60.04 44.38 8.32
CA PRO A 17 -59.15 43.26 8.57
C PRO A 17 -58.26 43.60 9.76
N THR A 18 -58.45 42.86 10.85
CA THR A 18 -57.52 42.74 11.97
C THR A 18 -56.15 42.35 11.40
N ALA A 19 -55.14 43.19 11.62
CA ALA A 19 -53.76 42.91 11.23
C ALA A 19 -53.32 41.57 11.83
N ALA A 20 -53.15 40.58 10.97
CA ALA A 20 -52.52 39.32 11.33
C ALA A 20 -51.07 39.62 11.74
N ALA A 21 -50.70 39.14 12.92
CA ALA A 21 -49.30 39.10 13.35
C ALA A 21 -48.48 38.34 12.29
N PRO A 22 -47.30 38.83 11.88
CA PRO A 22 -46.46 38.10 10.94
C PRO A 22 -46.06 36.77 11.56
N SER A 23 -46.42 35.68 10.89
CA SER A 23 -45.97 34.33 11.23
C SER A 23 -44.45 34.30 11.13
N ARG A 24 -43.78 34.14 12.28
CA ARG A 24 -42.39 33.67 12.37
C ARG A 24 -42.30 32.34 11.63
N SER A 25 -41.78 32.39 10.40
CA SER A 25 -41.24 31.20 9.75
C SER A 25 -39.80 31.05 10.24
N ASP A 26 -39.68 30.40 11.40
CA ASP A 26 -38.42 29.77 11.81
C ASP A 26 -38.19 28.56 10.90
N ASP A 27 -37.61 28.80 9.73
CA ASP A 27 -36.87 27.77 9.00
C ASP A 27 -35.48 28.37 8.73
N PRO A 28 -34.44 28.04 9.53
CA PRO A 28 -33.10 28.58 9.37
C PRO A 28 -32.43 27.90 8.16
N ARG A 29 -32.99 28.11 6.98
CA ARG A 29 -32.32 27.80 5.73
C ARG A 29 -31.27 28.87 5.54
N VAL A 30 -30.03 28.52 5.83
CA VAL A 30 -28.85 29.30 5.44
C VAL A 30 -28.98 29.60 3.95
N ASP A 31 -29.40 30.82 3.61
CA ASP A 31 -29.56 31.20 2.21
C ASP A 31 -28.17 31.27 1.58
N LEU A 32 -27.92 30.42 0.59
CA LEU A 32 -26.64 30.36 -0.10
C LEU A 32 -26.26 31.73 -0.69
N LYS A 33 -27.26 32.55 -1.05
CA LYS A 33 -27.05 33.92 -1.51
C LYS A 33 -26.49 34.83 -0.41
N GLU A 34 -26.95 34.64 0.83
CA GLU A 34 -26.47 35.38 2.00
C GLU A 34 -25.01 34.99 2.30
N LEU A 35 -24.68 33.69 2.28
CA LEU A 35 -23.31 33.20 2.47
C LEU A 35 -22.32 33.81 1.45
N ILE A 36 -22.71 33.86 0.17
CA ILE A 36 -21.89 34.44 -0.90
C ILE A 36 -21.69 35.95 -0.70
N ARG A 37 -22.73 36.66 -0.25
CA ARG A 37 -22.65 38.10 0.03
C ARG A 37 -21.69 38.39 1.18
N ILE A 38 -21.72 37.57 2.24
CA ILE A 38 -20.82 37.69 3.39
C ILE A 38 -19.37 37.45 2.96
N ILE A 39 -19.12 36.39 2.18
CA ILE A 39 -17.78 36.06 1.66
C ILE A 39 -17.24 37.22 0.81
N LYS A 40 -18.04 37.80 -0.09
CA LYS A 40 -17.61 38.94 -0.92
C LYS A 40 -17.26 40.18 -0.08
N ARG A 41 -18.08 40.52 0.92
CA ARG A 41 -17.86 41.69 1.78
C ARG A 41 -16.63 41.54 2.68
N ARG A 42 -16.38 40.34 3.21
CA ARG A 42 -15.25 40.07 4.12
C ARG A 42 -14.04 39.43 3.43
N ARG A 43 -13.96 39.45 2.09
CA ARG A 43 -12.88 38.84 1.30
C ARG A 43 -11.47 39.23 1.77
N GLY A 44 -11.27 40.48 2.20
CA GLY A 44 -9.98 40.94 2.72
C GLY A 44 -9.56 40.21 4.00
N LEU A 45 -10.50 39.98 4.91
CA LEU A 45 -10.28 39.25 6.17
C LEU A 45 -10.07 37.75 5.92
N ILE A 46 -10.87 37.16 5.03
CA ILE A 46 -10.74 35.74 4.66
C ILE A 46 -9.36 35.49 4.04
N LEU A 47 -8.94 36.33 3.08
CA LEU A 47 -7.64 36.21 2.43
C LEU A 47 -6.47 36.47 3.40
N SER A 48 -6.58 37.43 4.31
CA SER A 48 -5.52 37.67 5.30
C SER A 48 -5.34 36.50 6.26
N ILE A 49 -6.44 35.87 6.71
CA ILE A 49 -6.38 34.70 7.59
C ILE A 49 -5.87 33.48 6.83
N ALA A 50 -6.27 33.29 5.57
CA ALA A 50 -5.78 32.20 4.74
C ALA A 50 -4.30 32.34 4.36
N ALA A 51 -3.77 33.55 4.27
CA ALA A 51 -2.36 33.80 3.97
C ALA A 51 -1.41 33.31 5.09
N VAL A 52 -1.84 33.37 6.35
CA VAL A 52 -1.01 32.97 7.52
C VAL A 52 -0.59 31.48 7.47
N PRO A 53 -1.50 30.50 7.37
CA PRO A 53 -1.12 29.09 7.29
C PRO A 53 -0.34 28.76 6.02
N VAL A 54 -0.60 29.44 4.89
CA VAL A 54 0.20 29.28 3.66
C VAL A 54 1.63 29.78 3.86
N LEU A 55 1.80 30.91 4.54
CA LEU A 55 3.12 31.43 4.89
C LEU A 55 3.85 30.51 5.88
N LEU A 56 3.15 30.00 6.90
CA LEU A 56 3.71 29.01 7.83
C LEU A 56 4.10 27.70 7.13
N ALA A 57 3.28 27.24 6.19
CA ALA A 57 3.56 26.09 5.34
C ALA A 57 4.84 26.27 4.50
N LEU A 58 5.01 27.46 3.92
CA LEU A 58 6.18 27.81 3.12
C LEU A 58 7.44 27.92 3.99
N VAL A 59 7.33 28.52 5.17
CA VAL A 59 8.41 28.56 6.17
C VAL A 59 8.77 27.14 6.60
N TYR A 60 7.78 26.29 6.90
CA TYR A 60 8.03 24.90 7.26
C TYR A 60 8.73 24.13 6.14
N ASP A 61 8.33 24.28 4.88
CA ASP A 61 8.99 23.60 3.76
C ASP A 61 10.46 24.02 3.59
N LEU A 62 10.79 25.28 3.91
CA LEU A 62 12.14 25.82 3.92
C LEU A 62 13.03 25.25 5.04
N PHE A 63 12.46 24.96 6.22
CA PHE A 63 13.21 24.44 7.38
C PHE A 63 13.16 22.92 7.53
N ALA A 64 12.17 22.25 6.95
CA ALA A 64 12.00 20.81 7.06
C ALA A 64 13.13 20.06 6.32
N THR A 65 13.78 19.13 7.01
CA THR A 65 14.85 18.28 6.45
C THR A 65 14.33 17.54 5.22
N PRO A 66 14.92 17.77 4.03
CA PRO A 66 14.45 17.13 2.81
C PRO A 66 14.85 15.66 2.77
N LEU A 67 13.86 14.77 2.61
CA LEU A 67 14.13 13.36 2.39
C LEU A 67 14.15 13.05 0.90
N TYR A 68 15.17 12.32 0.47
CA TYR A 68 15.41 11.88 -0.90
C TYR A 68 15.35 10.36 -0.96
N THR A 69 14.35 9.82 -1.65
CA THR A 69 14.21 8.38 -1.84
C THR A 69 14.89 7.92 -3.13
N ALA A 70 15.83 6.97 -3.02
CA ALA A 70 16.44 6.29 -4.16
C ALA A 70 15.93 4.84 -4.23
N SER A 71 15.87 4.27 -5.44
CA SER A 71 15.42 2.88 -5.65
C SER A 71 16.38 2.04 -6.48
N THR A 72 16.71 0.85 -5.99
CA THR A 72 17.48 -0.18 -6.71
C THR A 72 16.55 -1.36 -7.03
N GLN A 73 16.68 -1.90 -8.24
CA GLN A 73 15.83 -3.00 -8.71
C GLN A 73 16.61 -4.30 -8.83
N ILE A 74 16.09 -5.35 -8.21
CA ILE A 74 16.66 -6.71 -8.25
C ILE A 74 15.67 -7.64 -8.91
N LEU A 75 16.12 -8.36 -9.93
CA LEU A 75 15.38 -9.49 -10.50
C LEU A 75 15.74 -10.75 -9.72
N ILE A 76 14.74 -11.46 -9.23
CA ILE A 76 14.88 -12.76 -8.57
C ILE A 76 14.24 -13.81 -9.46
N ASP A 77 15.02 -14.68 -10.10
CA ASP A 77 14.46 -15.76 -10.90
C ASP A 77 14.04 -16.93 -9.98
N PRO A 78 12.73 -17.25 -9.88
CA PRO A 78 12.27 -18.39 -9.08
C PRO A 78 12.61 -19.72 -9.74
N ARG A 79 12.98 -19.72 -11.04
CA ARG A 79 13.53 -20.90 -11.70
C ARG A 79 14.96 -21.04 -11.24
N ASP A 80 15.12 -21.74 -10.13
CA ASP A 80 16.41 -22.28 -9.72
C ASP A 80 16.97 -23.01 -10.95
N ARG A 81 18.10 -22.55 -11.51
CA ARG A 81 18.73 -23.16 -12.68
C ARG A 81 19.28 -24.53 -12.28
N ARG A 82 18.39 -25.50 -12.08
CA ARG A 82 18.71 -26.91 -11.89
C ARG A 82 19.05 -27.46 -13.26
N ILE A 83 20.31 -27.29 -13.66
CA ILE A 83 20.84 -27.78 -14.93
C ILE A 83 20.96 -29.33 -14.92
N VAL A 84 20.74 -29.98 -13.77
CA VAL A 84 20.64 -31.44 -13.68
C VAL A 84 19.22 -31.83 -13.28
N SER A 85 18.49 -32.35 -14.25
CA SER A 85 17.14 -32.92 -14.11
C SER A 85 17.19 -34.11 -13.16
N ASN A 86 16.71 -33.93 -11.94
CA ASN A 86 16.36 -35.03 -11.06
C ASN A 86 14.91 -35.42 -11.40
N GLU A 87 14.70 -36.60 -11.98
CA GLU A 87 13.37 -37.11 -12.35
C GLU A 87 12.47 -37.48 -11.15
N VAL A 88 12.91 -37.25 -9.90
CA VAL A 88 12.22 -37.74 -8.69
C VAL A 88 11.91 -36.61 -7.68
N SER A 89 11.55 -35.41 -8.15
CA SER A 89 10.89 -34.42 -7.30
C SER A 89 9.72 -33.79 -8.04
N PRO A 90 8.50 -33.83 -7.47
CA PRO A 90 7.31 -33.40 -8.18
C PRO A 90 7.32 -31.90 -8.41
N GLU A 91 6.97 -31.56 -9.65
CA GLU A 91 6.40 -30.33 -10.17
C GLU A 91 7.02 -28.99 -9.76
N ALA A 92 7.45 -28.27 -10.81
CA ALA A 92 7.63 -26.84 -10.81
C ALA A 92 6.52 -26.18 -9.98
N LEU A 93 6.93 -25.45 -8.95
CA LEU A 93 6.05 -24.57 -8.16
C LEU A 93 5.08 -23.88 -9.12
N ALA A 94 3.78 -24.09 -8.89
CA ALA A 94 2.72 -23.43 -9.65
C ALA A 94 2.98 -21.92 -9.75
N ALA A 95 2.40 -21.24 -10.74
CA ALA A 95 2.62 -19.80 -10.96
C ALA A 95 2.43 -18.95 -9.68
N ASP A 96 1.54 -19.36 -8.77
CA ASP A 96 1.34 -18.75 -7.43
C ASP A 96 2.49 -19.04 -6.44
N GLY A 97 3.11 -20.21 -6.49
CA GLY A 97 4.26 -20.56 -5.65
C GLY A 97 5.49 -19.70 -5.93
N GLY A 98 5.68 -19.29 -7.18
CA GLY A 98 6.75 -18.33 -7.56
C GLY A 98 6.55 -16.95 -6.91
N VAL A 99 5.30 -16.52 -6.69
CA VAL A 99 4.99 -15.24 -6.02
C VAL A 99 5.33 -15.32 -4.54
N ALA A 100 4.93 -16.39 -3.85
CA ALA A 100 5.23 -16.60 -2.43
C ALA A 100 6.75 -16.68 -2.15
N VAL A 101 7.53 -17.22 -3.10
CA VAL A 101 8.99 -17.23 -3.02
C VAL A 101 9.54 -15.80 -3.05
N VAL A 102 9.08 -14.95 -3.97
CA VAL A 102 9.55 -13.55 -4.05
C VAL A 102 9.12 -12.74 -2.83
N GLU A 103 7.92 -12.95 -2.30
CA GLU A 103 7.47 -12.32 -1.04
C GLU A 103 8.36 -12.74 0.14
N SER A 104 8.73 -14.01 0.22
CA SER A 104 9.70 -14.49 1.21
C SER A 104 11.06 -13.80 1.04
N GLN A 105 11.51 -13.57 -0.20
CA GLN A 105 12.76 -12.84 -0.45
C GLN A 105 12.70 -11.37 -0.01
N GLN A 106 11.53 -10.70 -0.02
CA GLN A 106 11.40 -9.36 0.54
C GLN A 106 11.71 -9.33 2.05
N LEU A 107 11.26 -10.36 2.78
CA LEU A 107 11.57 -10.51 4.20
C LEU A 107 13.06 -10.81 4.42
N VAL A 108 13.70 -11.56 3.53
CA VAL A 108 15.15 -11.80 3.58
C VAL A 108 15.94 -10.50 3.34
N ILE A 109 15.55 -9.68 2.36
CA ILE A 109 16.18 -8.37 2.10
C ILE A 109 16.06 -7.44 3.33
N THR A 110 14.93 -7.50 4.04
CA THR A 110 14.69 -6.69 5.26
C THR A 110 15.23 -7.33 6.55
N SER A 111 15.89 -8.50 6.44
CA SER A 111 16.43 -9.23 7.58
C SER A 111 17.63 -8.53 8.22
N ASP A 112 17.85 -8.78 9.50
CA ASP A 112 18.96 -8.18 10.26
C ASP A 112 20.33 -8.53 9.68
N VAL A 113 20.49 -9.72 9.09
CA VAL A 113 21.76 -10.18 8.52
C VAL A 113 22.17 -9.32 7.32
N VAL A 114 21.24 -9.11 6.38
CA VAL A 114 21.46 -8.28 5.19
C VAL A 114 21.66 -6.81 5.58
N LEU A 115 20.82 -6.28 6.46
CA LEU A 115 20.88 -4.88 6.86
C LEU A 115 22.14 -4.56 7.67
N ARG A 116 22.60 -5.44 8.56
CA ARG A 116 23.87 -5.25 9.29
C ARG A 116 25.07 -5.25 8.36
N ARG A 117 25.07 -6.09 7.32
CA ARG A 117 26.11 -6.11 6.29
C ARG A 117 26.14 -4.82 5.47
N ALA A 118 24.97 -4.28 5.13
CA ALA A 118 24.86 -2.97 4.49
C ALA A 118 25.34 -1.83 5.41
N ILE A 119 24.96 -1.85 6.69
CA ILE A 119 25.42 -0.89 7.72
C ILE A 119 26.94 -0.91 7.86
N ALA A 120 27.54 -2.10 7.92
CA ALA A 120 28.98 -2.26 8.05
C ALA A 120 29.74 -1.79 6.80
N ARG A 121 29.17 -1.96 5.60
CA ARG A 121 29.77 -1.50 4.34
C ARG A 121 29.78 0.01 4.17
N GLU A 122 28.68 0.66 4.54
CA GLU A 122 28.51 2.11 4.39
C GLU A 122 28.84 2.88 5.69
N HIS A 123 29.32 2.18 6.73
CA HIS A 123 29.64 2.75 8.04
C HIS A 123 28.52 3.62 8.63
N LEU A 124 27.26 3.14 8.53
CA LEU A 124 26.08 3.87 8.99
C LEU A 124 25.99 3.98 10.52
N ASP A 125 26.80 3.22 11.25
CA ASP A 125 27.00 3.34 12.69
C ASP A 125 27.64 4.68 13.10
N GLY A 126 28.44 5.28 12.21
CA GLY A 126 29.04 6.60 12.39
C GLY A 126 28.19 7.77 11.88
N ASP A 127 27.03 7.51 11.26
CA ASP A 127 26.22 8.56 10.63
C ASP A 127 25.20 9.18 11.61
N PRO A 128 25.16 10.52 11.77
CA PRO A 128 24.21 11.19 12.66
C PRO A 128 22.74 10.95 12.28
N GLU A 129 22.45 10.60 11.03
CA GLU A 129 21.10 10.27 10.56
C GLU A 129 20.62 8.90 11.08
N PHE A 130 21.54 7.96 11.30
CA PHE A 130 21.25 6.57 11.63
C PHE A 130 21.59 6.20 13.08
N GLY A 131 22.15 7.11 13.88
CA GLY A 131 22.25 6.92 15.32
C GLY A 131 23.58 7.32 15.95
N ALA A 132 24.50 7.89 15.18
CA ALA A 132 25.68 8.51 15.77
C ALA A 132 25.28 9.74 16.60
N PRO A 133 25.94 9.98 17.75
CA PRO A 133 25.67 11.14 18.58
C PRO A 133 25.97 12.42 17.79
N SER A 134 24.93 13.14 17.38
CA SER A 134 25.07 14.43 16.72
C SER A 134 25.35 15.51 17.77
N ASN A 135 26.52 16.15 17.70
CA ASN A 135 26.88 17.32 18.50
C ASN A 135 26.18 18.60 18.00
N GLY A 136 24.91 18.50 17.60
CA GLY A 136 24.13 19.64 17.11
C GLY A 136 23.69 20.57 18.24
N LEU A 137 24.00 21.86 18.15
CA LEU A 137 23.60 22.91 19.10
C LEU A 137 22.09 22.90 19.42
N LEU A 138 21.26 22.48 18.46
CA LEU A 138 19.80 22.40 18.60
C LEU A 138 19.35 21.22 19.47
N ALA A 139 20.07 20.09 19.43
CA ALA A 139 19.84 18.94 20.30
C ALA A 139 20.28 19.24 21.75
N VAL A 140 21.35 20.02 21.92
CA VAL A 140 21.80 20.52 23.24
C VAL A 140 20.80 21.53 23.81
N ALA A 141 20.28 22.44 22.98
CA ALA A 141 19.26 23.40 23.38
C ALA A 141 17.95 22.71 23.78
N LEU A 142 17.46 21.74 22.98
CA LEU A 142 16.28 20.95 23.34
C LEU A 142 16.50 20.12 24.61
N ARG A 143 17.69 19.53 24.80
CA ARG A 143 18.04 18.76 26.00
C ARG A 143 17.99 19.62 27.27
N ASN A 144 18.46 20.85 27.19
CA ASN A 144 18.42 21.79 28.32
C ASN A 144 17.00 22.31 28.62
N THR A 145 16.13 22.44 27.60
CA THR A 145 14.74 22.89 27.81
C THR A 145 13.78 21.77 28.22
N LEU A 146 13.95 20.55 27.70
CA LEU A 146 13.11 19.39 28.04
C LEU A 146 13.45 18.80 29.42
N GLY A 147 14.71 18.88 29.85
CA GLY A 147 15.12 18.51 31.21
C GLY A 147 14.49 19.37 32.30
N ALA A 148 14.04 20.59 31.98
CA ALA A 148 13.34 21.48 32.92
C ALA A 148 11.85 21.16 33.11
N VAL A 149 11.26 20.29 32.26
CA VAL A 149 9.82 19.96 32.25
C VAL A 149 9.54 18.57 32.83
N GLY A 150 10.55 17.86 33.35
CA GLY A 150 10.35 16.58 34.05
C GLY A 150 9.90 15.43 33.14
N ILE A 151 10.03 15.57 31.81
CA ILE A 151 9.84 14.46 30.87
C ILE A 151 11.17 13.73 30.81
N GLU A 152 11.27 12.62 31.54
CA GLU A 152 12.37 11.67 31.43
C GLU A 152 12.41 11.13 30.00
N SER A 153 13.26 11.73 29.15
CA SER A 153 13.66 11.10 27.91
C SER A 153 14.53 9.92 28.29
N ASP A 154 13.99 8.72 28.07
CA ASP A 154 14.65 7.43 28.24
C ASP A 154 16.00 7.41 27.48
N THR A 155 17.05 7.88 28.15
CA THR A 155 18.42 8.00 27.62
C THR A 155 19.27 6.82 28.07
N SER A 156 18.62 5.73 28.48
CA SER A 156 19.25 4.47 28.81
C SER A 156 19.58 3.60 27.58
N ASP A 157 19.38 4.09 26.36
CA ASP A 157 19.84 3.40 25.15
C ASP A 157 21.37 3.61 24.97
N ARG A 158 22.17 3.09 25.91
CA ARG A 158 23.55 2.63 25.65
C ARG A 158 23.52 1.32 24.83
N GLY A 159 22.51 1.12 23.99
CA GLY A 159 22.50 0.05 23.01
C GLY A 159 23.59 0.28 21.97
N ASP A 160 24.19 -0.83 21.55
CA ASP A 160 25.15 -0.93 20.44
C ASP A 160 24.77 0.06 19.30
N PRO A 161 25.68 0.98 18.89
CA PRO A 161 25.45 1.91 17.78
C PRO A 161 24.89 1.22 16.53
N GLN A 162 25.27 -0.03 16.27
CA GLN A 162 24.75 -0.81 15.17
C GLN A 162 23.26 -1.12 15.29
N LEU A 163 22.75 -1.35 16.51
CA LEU A 163 21.34 -1.66 16.74
C LEU A 163 20.44 -0.43 16.53
N LYS A 164 20.98 0.77 16.78
CA LYS A 164 20.32 2.05 16.47
C LYS A 164 20.29 2.30 14.97
N ALA A 165 21.43 2.12 14.29
CA ALA A 165 21.53 2.18 12.83
C ALA A 165 20.56 1.22 12.16
N LEU A 166 20.46 -0.01 12.67
CA LEU A 166 19.53 -1.00 12.17
C LEU A 166 18.06 -0.57 12.31
N ARG A 167 17.67 -0.07 13.48
CA ARG A 167 16.30 0.42 13.71
C ARG A 167 15.95 1.61 12.82
N GLN A 168 16.87 2.56 12.66
CA GLN A 168 16.65 3.72 11.79
C GLN A 168 16.61 3.33 10.31
N LEU A 169 17.51 2.44 9.88
CA LEU A 169 17.52 1.94 8.51
C LEU A 169 16.22 1.20 8.18
N LYS A 170 15.74 0.32 9.07
CA LYS A 170 14.44 -0.37 8.88
C LYS A 170 13.27 0.60 8.72
N LYS A 171 13.26 1.73 9.42
CA LYS A 171 12.21 2.75 9.29
C LYS A 171 12.27 3.52 7.96
N ARG A 172 13.46 3.72 7.40
CA ARG A 172 13.70 4.47 6.16
C ARG A 172 13.77 3.58 4.91
N LEU A 173 13.73 2.26 5.09
CA LEU A 173 13.73 1.24 4.06
C LEU A 173 12.29 0.80 3.72
N GLY A 174 11.99 0.73 2.44
CA GLY A 174 10.80 0.06 1.92
C GLY A 174 11.21 -0.95 0.86
N VAL A 175 10.69 -2.18 0.94
CA VAL A 175 10.90 -3.20 -0.09
C VAL A 175 9.55 -3.58 -0.65
N LYS A 176 9.36 -3.45 -1.97
CA LYS A 176 8.11 -3.80 -2.64
C LYS A 176 8.42 -4.61 -3.89
N ARG A 177 7.52 -5.53 -4.25
CA ARG A 177 7.58 -6.25 -5.53
C ARG A 177 6.76 -5.48 -6.55
N SER A 178 7.24 -5.43 -7.78
CA SER A 178 6.47 -4.87 -8.89
C SER A 178 5.38 -5.85 -9.34
N ASP A 179 4.16 -5.37 -9.58
CA ASP A 179 3.01 -6.22 -9.92
C ASP A 179 3.29 -7.09 -11.15
N LYS A 180 2.95 -8.39 -11.06
CA LYS A 180 3.14 -9.41 -12.11
C LYS A 180 4.60 -9.58 -12.60
N ALA A 181 5.58 -9.10 -11.85
CA ALA A 181 7.00 -9.32 -12.13
C ALA A 181 7.71 -9.99 -10.94
N PHE A 182 8.85 -10.65 -11.23
CA PHE A 182 9.77 -11.15 -10.21
C PHE A 182 10.86 -10.11 -9.87
N VAL A 183 10.50 -8.83 -9.95
CA VAL A 183 11.36 -7.69 -9.66
C VAL A 183 10.99 -7.14 -8.28
N VAL A 184 12.01 -6.92 -7.46
CA VAL A 184 11.90 -6.30 -6.15
C VAL A 184 12.58 -4.93 -6.19
N ASP A 185 11.81 -3.91 -5.87
CA ASP A 185 12.24 -2.53 -5.71
C ASP A 185 12.60 -2.27 -4.24
N ILE A 186 13.85 -1.84 -4.03
CA ILE A 186 14.38 -1.46 -2.71
C ILE A 186 14.45 0.06 -2.65
N TYR A 187 13.58 0.67 -1.85
CA TYR A 187 13.50 2.11 -1.62
C TYR A 187 14.23 2.49 -0.33
N VAL A 188 15.17 3.42 -0.41
CA VAL A 188 15.84 3.98 0.76
C VAL A 188 15.70 5.49 0.75
N SER A 189 15.23 6.05 1.87
CA SER A 189 15.10 7.50 2.05
C SER A 189 16.25 8.03 2.92
N SER A 190 16.92 9.07 2.46
CA SER A 190 17.97 9.76 3.23
C SER A 190 17.96 11.27 3.01
N ASP A 191 18.57 12.01 3.93
CA ASP A 191 18.69 13.46 3.87
C ASP A 191 19.61 13.93 2.71
N ASP A 192 20.49 13.04 2.22
CA ASP A 192 21.38 13.27 1.08
C ASP A 192 21.02 12.35 -0.11
N ARG A 193 20.93 12.94 -1.30
CA ARG A 193 20.67 12.26 -2.58
C ARG A 193 21.71 11.21 -2.92
N ALA A 194 22.99 11.48 -2.64
CA ALA A 194 24.06 10.53 -2.93
C ALA A 194 24.06 9.39 -1.90
N LYS A 195 23.74 9.70 -0.65
CA LYS A 195 23.69 8.71 0.44
C LYS A 195 22.57 7.70 0.23
N SER A 196 21.36 8.13 -0.15
CA SER A 196 20.25 7.20 -0.43
C SER A 196 20.58 6.20 -1.53
N VAL A 197 21.28 6.63 -2.59
CA VAL A 197 21.77 5.76 -3.66
C VAL A 197 22.76 4.72 -3.16
N ARG A 198 23.78 5.16 -2.40
CA ARG A 198 24.80 4.25 -1.85
C ARG A 198 24.18 3.20 -0.94
N ILE A 199 23.28 3.60 -0.04
CA ILE A 199 22.62 2.67 0.89
C ILE A 199 21.74 1.68 0.13
N ALA A 200 20.94 2.12 -0.84
CA ALA A 200 20.09 1.23 -1.64
C ALA A 200 20.92 0.18 -2.41
N ASP A 201 22.01 0.60 -3.06
CA ASP A 201 22.93 -0.30 -3.75
C ASP A 201 23.70 -1.21 -2.78
N ALA A 202 24.06 -0.72 -1.59
CA ALA A 202 24.74 -1.51 -0.57
C ALA A 202 23.83 -2.62 -0.01
N ILE A 203 22.55 -2.34 0.23
CA ILE A 203 21.55 -3.36 0.62
C ILE A 203 21.39 -4.39 -0.49
N ALA A 204 21.25 -3.95 -1.74
CA ALA A 204 21.12 -4.85 -2.87
C ALA A 204 22.32 -5.80 -3.00
N ARG A 205 23.55 -5.27 -2.87
CA ARG A 205 24.76 -6.08 -2.88
C ARG A 205 24.85 -7.01 -1.67
N ALA A 206 24.55 -6.50 -0.48
CA ALA A 206 24.56 -7.31 0.75
C ALA A 206 23.61 -8.51 0.65
N TYR A 207 22.44 -8.32 0.03
CA TYR A 207 21.50 -9.41 -0.25
C TYR A 207 22.08 -10.43 -1.25
N LEU A 208 22.67 -9.97 -2.36
CA LEU A 208 23.31 -10.88 -3.33
C LEU A 208 24.45 -11.69 -2.69
N ASP A 209 25.25 -11.05 -1.84
CA ASP A 209 26.35 -11.73 -1.13
C ASP A 209 25.83 -12.72 -0.09
N ASP A 210 24.75 -12.39 0.62
CA ASP A 210 24.10 -13.31 1.56
C ASP A 210 23.51 -14.52 0.83
N GLN A 211 22.89 -14.31 -0.33
CA GLN A 211 22.39 -15.41 -1.18
C GLN A 211 23.53 -16.27 -1.73
N ALA A 212 24.61 -15.67 -2.19
CA ALA A 212 25.79 -16.39 -2.68
C ALA A 212 26.43 -17.22 -1.57
N GLU A 213 26.58 -16.66 -0.37
CA GLU A 213 27.12 -17.34 0.81
C GLU A 213 26.21 -18.48 1.29
N ALA A 214 24.89 -18.24 1.40
CA ALA A 214 23.93 -19.26 1.80
C ALA A 214 23.90 -20.45 0.81
N ARG A 215 23.99 -20.17 -0.51
CA ARG A 215 24.11 -21.20 -1.54
C ARG A 215 25.44 -21.94 -1.45
N ALA A 216 26.55 -21.22 -1.31
CA ALA A 216 27.87 -21.84 -1.14
C ALA A 216 27.91 -22.75 0.10
N ALA A 217 27.33 -22.32 1.21
CA ALA A 217 27.21 -23.12 2.44
C ALA A 217 26.30 -24.34 2.25
N ALA A 218 25.18 -24.23 1.52
CA ALA A 218 24.32 -25.36 1.18
C ALA A 218 25.04 -26.38 0.29
N SER A 219 25.70 -25.92 -0.78
CA SER A 219 26.51 -26.76 -1.67
C SER A 219 27.70 -27.38 -0.94
N GLY A 220 28.34 -26.66 -0.02
CA GLY A 220 29.42 -27.18 0.82
C GLY A 220 28.95 -28.31 1.74
N ARG A 221 27.80 -28.14 2.40
CA ARG A 221 27.18 -29.21 3.22
C ARG A 221 26.81 -30.43 2.37
N ALA A 222 26.26 -30.22 1.18
CA ALA A 222 25.94 -31.31 0.26
C ALA A 222 27.19 -32.07 -0.19
N SER A 223 28.26 -31.37 -0.58
CA SER A 223 29.53 -32.01 -0.96
C SER A 223 30.19 -32.74 0.20
N ASN A 224 30.16 -32.19 1.42
CA ASN A 224 30.65 -32.89 2.61
C ASN A 224 29.83 -34.16 2.90
N ALA A 225 28.51 -34.11 2.75
CA ALA A 225 27.65 -35.28 2.90
C ALA A 225 27.91 -36.35 1.83
N LEU A 226 28.11 -35.94 0.57
CA LEU A 226 28.49 -36.85 -0.53
C LEU A 226 29.86 -37.47 -0.30
N GLY A 227 30.85 -36.70 0.17
CA GLY A 227 32.18 -37.20 0.53
C GLY A 227 32.13 -38.25 1.64
N ALA A 228 31.44 -37.98 2.74
CA ALA A 228 31.25 -38.94 3.83
C ALA A 228 30.53 -40.22 3.36
N ARG A 229 29.57 -40.09 2.43
CA ARG A 229 28.90 -41.24 1.81
C ARG A 229 29.83 -42.03 0.91
N LEU A 230 30.67 -41.38 0.12
CA LEU A 230 31.67 -42.02 -0.73
C LEU A 230 32.70 -42.81 0.08
N ASP A 231 33.15 -42.30 1.22
CA ASP A 231 34.05 -43.04 2.12
C ASP A 231 33.40 -44.29 2.70
N THR A 232 32.10 -44.22 2.98
CA THR A 232 31.33 -45.39 3.43
C THR A 232 31.18 -46.42 2.31
N LEU A 233 30.80 -45.99 1.10
CA LEU A 233 30.68 -46.86 -0.07
C LEU A 233 32.03 -47.47 -0.46
N ARG A 234 33.14 -46.71 -0.39
CA ARG A 234 34.49 -47.22 -0.63
C ARG A 234 34.84 -48.35 0.33
N ARG A 235 34.57 -48.18 1.63
CA ARG A 235 34.78 -49.24 2.63
C ARG A 235 33.88 -50.46 2.38
N GLN A 236 32.65 -50.26 1.92
CA GLN A 236 31.76 -51.37 1.55
C GLN A 236 32.29 -52.16 0.35
N VAL A 237 32.77 -51.47 -0.69
CA VAL A 237 33.41 -52.11 -1.85
C VAL A 237 34.65 -52.90 -1.40
N GLN A 238 35.52 -52.30 -0.58
CA GLN A 238 36.71 -52.99 -0.05
C GLN A 238 36.34 -54.23 0.78
N GLN A 239 35.35 -54.12 1.68
CA GLN A 239 34.88 -55.27 2.46
C GLN A 239 34.28 -56.37 1.59
N ALA A 240 33.54 -56.02 0.53
CA ALA A 240 32.98 -57.00 -0.40
C ALA A 240 34.11 -57.68 -1.21
N GLU A 241 35.11 -56.91 -1.68
CA GLU A 241 36.29 -57.45 -2.37
C GLU A 241 37.11 -58.37 -1.47
N ASP A 242 37.35 -57.97 -0.22
CA ASP A 242 38.07 -58.77 0.77
C ASP A 242 37.34 -60.10 1.04
N ARG A 243 36.01 -60.09 1.12
CA ARG A 243 35.21 -61.32 1.25
C ARG A 243 35.40 -62.24 0.05
N VAL A 244 35.42 -61.69 -1.17
CA VAL A 244 35.68 -62.48 -2.40
C VAL A 244 37.07 -63.12 -2.34
N VAL A 245 38.11 -62.36 -1.97
CA VAL A 245 39.48 -62.86 -1.85
C VAL A 245 39.59 -63.94 -0.77
N GLN A 246 39.09 -63.67 0.44
CA GLN A 246 39.08 -64.62 1.55
C GLN A 246 38.31 -65.90 1.21
N TYR A 247 37.17 -65.77 0.53
CA TYR A 247 36.37 -66.92 0.11
C TYR A 247 37.11 -67.77 -0.93
N ARG A 248 37.80 -67.14 -1.90
CA ARG A 248 38.65 -67.84 -2.87
C ARG A 248 39.81 -68.58 -2.19
N GLU A 249 40.45 -67.97 -1.20
CA GLU A 249 41.54 -68.56 -0.44
C GLU A 249 41.07 -69.73 0.42
N GLN A 250 39.99 -69.56 1.19
CA GLN A 250 39.44 -70.58 2.09
C GLN A 250 38.98 -71.84 1.34
N HIS A 251 38.31 -71.65 0.20
CA HIS A 251 37.80 -72.76 -0.62
C HIS A 251 38.80 -73.21 -1.70
N LYS A 252 40.02 -72.66 -1.72
CA LYS A 252 41.10 -72.97 -2.67
C LYS A 252 40.62 -72.97 -4.14
N ILE A 253 39.77 -72.00 -4.48
CA ILE A 253 39.20 -71.89 -5.83
C ILE A 253 40.26 -71.28 -6.75
N LEU A 254 41.02 -72.17 -7.38
CA LEU A 254 42.04 -71.83 -8.37
C LEU A 254 41.43 -72.01 -9.76
N ALA A 255 41.28 -70.89 -10.47
CA ALA A 255 40.87 -70.87 -11.87
C ALA A 255 42.05 -70.43 -12.73
N ALA A 256 42.42 -71.23 -13.72
CA ALA A 256 43.42 -70.88 -14.73
C ALA A 256 42.68 -70.68 -16.06
N GLY A 257 42.72 -69.47 -16.61
CA GLY A 257 42.05 -69.17 -17.89
C GLY A 257 40.52 -69.32 -17.88
N GLY A 258 39.87 -69.20 -16.71
CA GLY A 258 38.41 -69.30 -16.58
C GLY A 258 37.86 -70.71 -16.33
N ILE A 259 38.72 -71.73 -16.30
CA ILE A 259 38.35 -73.12 -16.01
C ILE A 259 38.91 -73.50 -14.63
N LEU A 260 38.12 -74.24 -13.85
CA LEU A 260 38.53 -74.76 -12.54
C LEU A 260 39.57 -75.86 -12.73
N VAL A 261 40.66 -75.82 -11.96
CA VAL A 261 41.74 -76.82 -12.04
C VAL A 261 41.22 -78.25 -11.83
N ASN A 262 40.23 -78.43 -10.93
CA ASN A 262 39.61 -79.73 -10.67
C ASN A 262 38.81 -80.27 -11.86
N GLU A 263 38.21 -79.39 -12.68
CA GLU A 263 37.46 -79.78 -13.87
C GLU A 263 38.39 -80.28 -14.98
N GLN A 264 39.55 -79.62 -15.14
CA GLN A 264 40.61 -80.08 -16.04
C GLN A 264 41.16 -81.45 -15.62
N GLN A 265 41.42 -81.65 -14.33
CA GLN A 265 41.88 -82.94 -13.79
C GLN A 265 40.83 -84.06 -13.95
N LEU A 266 39.55 -83.76 -13.77
CA LEU A 266 38.45 -84.72 -13.95
C LEU A 266 38.33 -85.17 -15.40
N SER A 267 38.50 -84.25 -16.36
CA SER A 267 38.53 -84.59 -17.78
C SER A 267 39.73 -85.49 -18.11
N GLU A 268 40.92 -85.17 -17.60
CA GLU A 268 42.12 -85.98 -17.82
C GLU A 268 42.00 -87.38 -17.19
N MET A 269 41.50 -87.48 -15.97
CA MET A 269 41.28 -88.77 -15.28
C MET A 269 40.23 -89.62 -16.00
N THR A 270 39.19 -89.00 -16.55
CA THR A 270 38.17 -89.70 -17.36
C THR A 270 38.79 -90.34 -18.60
N ILE A 271 39.71 -89.65 -19.27
CA ILE A 271 40.46 -90.18 -20.41
C ILE A 271 41.33 -91.37 -19.97
N GLN A 272 42.02 -91.25 -18.83
CA GLN A 272 42.85 -92.33 -18.28
C GLN A 272 42.02 -93.55 -17.85
N LEU A 273 40.86 -93.34 -17.23
CA LEU A 273 39.95 -94.41 -16.82
C LEU A 273 39.37 -95.15 -18.03
N ASN A 274 38.96 -94.43 -19.09
CA ASN A 274 38.51 -95.06 -20.33
C ASN A 274 39.61 -95.92 -20.97
N ALA A 275 40.85 -95.44 -20.95
CA ALA A 275 41.99 -96.22 -21.42
C ALA A 275 42.27 -97.46 -20.54
N ALA A 276 42.08 -97.34 -19.22
CA ALA A 276 42.22 -98.46 -18.29
C ALA A 276 41.10 -99.50 -18.44
N HIS A 277 39.84 -99.07 -18.57
CA HIS A 277 38.70 -99.93 -18.87
C HIS A 277 38.93 -100.74 -20.14
N ALA A 278 39.42 -100.11 -21.22
CA ALA A 278 39.75 -100.80 -22.46
C ALA A 278 40.81 -101.90 -22.24
N LYS A 279 41.87 -101.61 -21.47
CA LYS A 279 42.92 -102.58 -21.10
C LYS A 279 42.38 -103.74 -20.24
N THR A 280 41.50 -103.47 -19.28
CA THR A 280 40.88 -104.53 -18.46
C THR A 280 39.95 -105.39 -19.30
N ALA A 281 39.14 -104.79 -20.18
CA ALA A 281 38.25 -105.53 -21.08
C ALA A 281 39.05 -106.46 -22.01
N GLU A 282 40.18 -105.98 -22.55
CA GLU A 282 41.13 -106.79 -23.32
C GLU A 282 41.71 -107.93 -22.47
N ALA A 283 42.26 -107.64 -21.29
CA ALA A 283 42.84 -108.65 -20.40
C ALA A 283 41.81 -109.69 -19.91
N ARG A 284 40.57 -109.27 -19.68
CA ARG A 284 39.44 -110.14 -19.30
C ARG A 284 39.07 -111.08 -20.43
N ALA A 285 38.90 -110.55 -21.64
CA ALA A 285 38.59 -111.36 -22.82
C ALA A 285 39.67 -112.42 -23.04
N ARG A 286 40.96 -112.05 -22.92
CA ARG A 286 42.09 -112.97 -22.97
C ARG A 286 42.01 -114.08 -21.91
N TYR A 287 41.81 -113.71 -20.65
CA TYR A 287 41.68 -114.68 -19.56
C TYR A 287 40.50 -115.64 -19.75
N GLU A 288 39.33 -115.13 -20.13
CA GLU A 288 38.12 -115.94 -20.36
C GLU A 288 38.31 -116.92 -21.54
N GLN A 289 38.98 -116.50 -22.62
CA GLN A 289 39.33 -117.37 -23.74
C GLN A 289 40.27 -118.50 -23.32
N ILE A 290 41.34 -118.20 -22.57
CA ILE A 290 42.31 -119.21 -22.09
C ILE A 290 41.65 -120.16 -21.06
N ALA A 291 40.84 -119.63 -20.14
CA ALA A 291 40.13 -120.42 -19.14
C ALA A 291 39.02 -121.30 -19.76
N GLY A 292 38.39 -120.83 -20.84
CA GLY A 292 37.46 -121.62 -21.66
C GLY A 292 38.15 -122.78 -22.37
N ALA A 293 39.30 -122.53 -23.00
CA ALA A 293 40.12 -123.56 -23.66
C ALA A 293 40.60 -124.65 -22.69
N ARG A 294 40.88 -124.29 -21.43
CA ARG A 294 41.22 -125.28 -20.39
C ARG A 294 40.04 -126.17 -20.01
N ARG A 295 38.82 -125.62 -19.95
CA ARG A 295 37.60 -126.36 -19.54
C ARG A 295 37.12 -127.36 -20.61
N SER A 296 37.31 -127.04 -21.89
CA SER A 296 36.88 -127.93 -22.99
C SER A 296 37.76 -129.18 -23.14
N GLY A 297 38.95 -129.22 -22.52
CA GLY A 297 39.83 -130.40 -22.48
C GLY A 297 40.26 -130.95 -23.83
N THR A 298 39.95 -130.24 -24.92
CA THR A 298 40.14 -130.70 -26.29
C THR A 298 41.31 -129.94 -26.89
N ALA A 299 42.41 -130.67 -27.16
CA ALA A 299 43.57 -130.18 -27.93
C ALA A 299 43.22 -129.69 -29.36
N SER A 300 41.96 -129.84 -29.77
CA SER A 300 41.41 -129.49 -31.09
C SER A 300 40.73 -128.12 -31.15
N GLY A 301 40.46 -127.43 -30.03
CA GLY A 301 39.87 -126.08 -30.02
C GLY A 301 40.93 -125.00 -29.92
N ALA A 302 41.43 -124.49 -31.05
CA ALA A 302 42.43 -123.43 -31.08
C ALA A 302 41.85 -122.10 -30.55
N THR A 303 42.39 -121.57 -29.46
CA THR A 303 42.31 -120.12 -29.21
C THR A 303 43.47 -119.43 -29.92
N PRO A 304 43.25 -118.28 -30.60
CA PRO A 304 44.29 -117.56 -31.33
C PRO A 304 45.53 -117.22 -30.49
N GLU A 305 45.40 -117.01 -29.17
CA GLU A 305 46.51 -116.66 -28.29
C GLU A 305 47.28 -117.85 -27.73
N ALA A 306 46.64 -119.02 -27.55
CA ALA A 306 47.38 -120.25 -27.26
C ALA A 306 48.23 -120.69 -28.47
N VAL A 307 47.85 -120.28 -29.68
CA VAL A 307 48.65 -120.43 -30.91
C VAL A 307 49.87 -119.50 -30.93
N LEU A 308 49.81 -118.35 -30.24
CA LEU A 308 50.93 -117.39 -30.18
C LEU A 308 52.04 -117.80 -29.20
N SER A 309 51.75 -118.69 -28.24
CA SER A 309 52.81 -119.22 -27.38
C SER A 309 53.65 -120.23 -28.17
N GLN A 310 54.91 -119.86 -28.44
CA GLN A 310 55.87 -120.69 -29.18
C GLN A 310 56.02 -122.11 -28.56
N THR A 311 55.87 -122.22 -27.24
CA THR A 311 55.93 -123.49 -26.49
C THR A 311 54.70 -124.37 -26.75
N ILE A 312 53.49 -123.81 -26.70
CA ILE A 312 52.25 -124.55 -27.02
C ILE A 312 52.24 -124.98 -28.50
N GLY A 313 52.71 -124.12 -29.40
CA GLY A 313 52.88 -124.46 -30.82
C GLY A 313 53.79 -125.67 -31.02
N GLN A 314 54.95 -125.69 -30.35
CA GLN A 314 55.89 -126.83 -30.36
C GLN A 314 55.28 -128.10 -29.74
N LEU A 315 54.63 -127.99 -28.57
CA LEU A 315 54.00 -129.13 -27.90
C LEU A 315 52.84 -129.73 -28.69
N ARG A 316 52.04 -128.91 -29.39
CA ARG A 316 50.96 -129.38 -30.28
C ARG A 316 51.52 -130.07 -31.52
N ALA A 317 52.60 -129.56 -32.11
CA ALA A 317 53.27 -130.23 -33.22
C ALA A 317 53.79 -131.61 -32.79
N GLN A 318 54.39 -131.71 -31.60
CA GLN A 318 54.79 -132.99 -31.00
C GLN A 318 53.60 -133.91 -30.74
N TYR A 319 52.50 -133.40 -30.17
CA TYR A 319 51.28 -134.17 -29.95
C TYR A 319 50.70 -134.73 -31.25
N ALA A 320 50.59 -133.91 -32.29
CA ALA A 320 50.07 -134.30 -33.59
C ALA A 320 50.93 -135.40 -34.24
N GLU A 321 52.26 -135.30 -34.11
CA GLU A 321 53.18 -136.31 -34.62
C GLU A 321 53.05 -137.64 -33.88
N VAL A 322 53.01 -137.64 -32.54
CA VAL A 322 52.82 -138.86 -31.75
C VAL A 322 51.43 -139.47 -31.98
N ALA A 323 50.39 -138.64 -32.11
CA ALA A 323 49.04 -139.10 -32.42
C ALA A 323 48.94 -139.72 -33.82
N ARG A 324 49.62 -139.14 -34.82
CA ARG A 324 49.72 -139.70 -36.18
C ARG A 324 50.39 -141.08 -36.14
N GLN A 325 51.54 -141.20 -35.45
CA GLN A 325 52.25 -142.47 -35.28
C GLN A 325 51.38 -143.52 -34.57
N ARG A 326 50.64 -143.13 -33.53
CA ARG A 326 49.68 -144.01 -32.85
C ARG A 326 48.56 -144.48 -33.78
N ALA A 327 47.99 -143.59 -34.59
CA ALA A 327 46.92 -143.94 -35.52
C ALA A 327 47.40 -144.91 -36.62
N GLU A 328 48.61 -144.68 -37.15
CA GLU A 328 49.25 -145.57 -38.13
C GLU A 328 49.52 -146.95 -37.53
N LEU A 329 50.18 -147.03 -36.38
CA LEU A 329 50.44 -148.32 -35.69
C LEU A 329 49.15 -149.01 -35.22
N GLY A 330 48.15 -148.23 -34.79
CA GLY A 330 46.86 -148.74 -34.34
C GLY A 330 46.07 -149.46 -35.44
N ALA A 331 46.16 -148.98 -36.67
CA ALA A 331 45.54 -149.62 -37.83
C ALA A 331 46.17 -150.99 -38.16
N LEU A 332 47.46 -151.17 -37.85
CA LEU A 332 48.23 -152.37 -38.20
C LEU A 332 48.19 -153.47 -37.12
N VAL A 333 48.34 -153.11 -35.84
CA VAL A 333 48.69 -154.09 -34.77
C VAL A 333 47.57 -154.32 -33.75
N GLY A 334 46.44 -153.60 -33.87
CA GLY A 334 45.30 -153.69 -32.96
C GLY A 334 45.56 -153.06 -31.57
N PRO A 335 44.50 -152.73 -30.80
CA PRO A 335 44.57 -151.77 -29.68
C PRO A 335 45.33 -152.23 -28.42
N ARG A 336 45.81 -153.47 -28.34
CA ARG A 336 46.46 -154.03 -27.12
C ARG A 336 47.98 -154.25 -27.22
N HIS A 337 48.61 -153.81 -28.31
CA HIS A 337 50.05 -154.03 -28.53
C HIS A 337 50.93 -153.14 -27.61
N PRO A 338 52.07 -153.64 -27.06
CA PRO A 338 52.93 -152.87 -26.14
C PRO A 338 53.43 -151.53 -26.71
N SER A 339 53.69 -151.43 -28.01
CA SER A 339 54.12 -150.17 -28.65
C SER A 339 53.03 -149.09 -28.65
N ILE A 340 51.75 -149.48 -28.72
CA ILE A 340 50.63 -148.54 -28.59
C ILE A 340 50.57 -148.02 -27.16
N ALA A 341 50.79 -148.87 -26.16
CA ALA A 341 50.85 -148.43 -24.76
C ALA A 341 51.98 -147.42 -24.50
N THR A 342 53.14 -147.57 -25.14
CA THR A 342 54.22 -146.58 -25.04
C THR A 342 53.87 -145.25 -25.71
N LEU A 343 53.21 -145.27 -26.88
CA LEU A 343 52.74 -144.06 -27.56
C LEU A 343 51.60 -143.40 -26.78
N ASP A 344 50.71 -144.17 -26.16
CA ASP A 344 49.67 -143.68 -25.26
C ASP A 344 50.27 -142.98 -24.04
N ALA A 345 51.33 -143.53 -23.44
CA ALA A 345 52.06 -142.89 -22.36
C ALA A 345 52.76 -141.58 -22.81
N GLN A 346 53.32 -141.54 -24.03
CA GLN A 346 53.89 -140.33 -24.61
C GLN A 346 52.83 -139.26 -24.89
N ILE A 347 51.67 -139.65 -25.44
CA ILE A 347 50.51 -138.77 -25.63
C ILE A 347 50.06 -138.19 -24.29
N GLN A 348 49.93 -139.00 -23.25
CA GLN A 348 49.58 -138.54 -21.91
C GLN A 348 50.63 -137.60 -21.32
N GLY A 349 51.92 -137.86 -21.55
CA GLY A 349 53.03 -137.00 -21.13
C GLY A 349 53.00 -135.63 -21.81
N VAL A 350 52.85 -135.59 -23.13
CA VAL A 350 52.72 -134.34 -23.89
C VAL A 350 51.43 -133.60 -23.52
N GLN A 351 50.31 -134.31 -23.31
CA GLN A 351 49.07 -133.72 -22.79
C GLN A 351 49.26 -133.09 -21.41
N LYS A 352 50.01 -133.73 -20.50
CA LYS A 352 50.34 -133.17 -19.19
C LYS A 352 51.16 -131.89 -19.31
N LEU A 353 52.20 -131.88 -20.15
CA LEU A 353 53.01 -130.68 -20.41
C LEU A 353 52.19 -129.54 -21.04
N ILE A 354 51.29 -129.86 -21.98
CA ILE A 354 50.34 -128.89 -22.56
C ILE A 354 49.45 -128.31 -21.46
N ASN A 355 48.91 -129.14 -20.56
CA ASN A 355 48.04 -128.68 -19.47
C ASN A 355 48.79 -127.84 -18.42
N GLU A 356 50.05 -128.18 -18.11
CA GLU A 356 50.92 -127.39 -17.24
C GLU A 356 51.24 -126.03 -17.86
N GLU A 357 51.56 -125.99 -19.16
CA GLU A 357 51.81 -124.74 -19.87
C GLU A 357 50.55 -123.88 -20.01
N LEU A 358 49.40 -124.49 -20.32
CA LEU A 358 48.11 -123.80 -20.31
C LEU A 358 47.78 -123.26 -18.91
N SER A 359 48.18 -123.95 -17.85
CA SER A 359 48.00 -123.47 -16.47
C SER A 359 48.90 -122.27 -16.16
N ARG A 360 50.17 -122.30 -16.56
CA ARG A 360 51.08 -121.14 -16.45
C ARG A 360 50.58 -119.93 -17.24
N ILE A 361 50.10 -120.14 -18.47
CA ILE A 361 49.52 -119.08 -19.30
C ILE A 361 48.21 -118.55 -18.68
N ALA A 362 47.36 -119.42 -18.15
CA ALA A 362 46.13 -119.03 -17.48
C ALA A 362 46.40 -118.22 -16.19
N GLU A 363 47.42 -118.59 -15.41
CA GLU A 363 47.85 -117.84 -14.23
C GLU A 363 48.45 -116.49 -14.60
N ALA A 364 49.28 -116.43 -15.65
CA ALA A 364 49.81 -115.17 -16.17
C ALA A 364 48.70 -114.24 -16.69
N ALA A 365 47.72 -114.78 -17.42
CA ALA A 365 46.55 -114.04 -17.92
C ALA A 365 45.64 -113.59 -16.77
N ARG A 366 45.42 -114.43 -15.76
CA ARG A 366 44.69 -114.08 -14.54
C ARG A 366 45.38 -112.94 -13.80
N SER A 367 46.68 -113.04 -13.58
CA SER A 367 47.46 -112.00 -12.91
C SER A 367 47.46 -110.69 -13.70
N ALA A 368 47.51 -110.75 -15.04
CA ALA A 368 47.39 -109.57 -15.90
C ALA A 368 46.00 -108.91 -15.79
N PHE A 369 44.92 -109.70 -15.78
CA PHE A 369 43.56 -109.22 -15.56
C PHE A 369 43.40 -108.61 -14.16
N GLU A 370 43.87 -109.28 -13.10
CA GLU A 370 43.80 -108.77 -11.72
C GLU A 370 44.57 -107.45 -11.57
N ARG A 371 45.74 -107.30 -12.21
CA ARG A 371 46.48 -106.02 -12.24
C ARG A 371 45.73 -104.92 -12.99
N ALA A 372 45.17 -105.23 -14.16
CA ALA A 372 44.39 -104.26 -14.94
C ALA A 372 43.14 -103.81 -14.18
N GLN A 373 42.41 -104.75 -13.57
CA GLN A 373 41.24 -104.50 -12.75
C GLN A 373 41.59 -103.70 -11.47
N ALA A 374 42.71 -104.00 -10.81
CA ALA A 374 43.16 -103.23 -9.65
C ALA A 374 43.49 -101.77 -10.03
N ASN A 375 44.13 -101.56 -11.19
CA ASN A 375 44.41 -100.23 -11.71
C ASN A 375 43.13 -99.47 -12.09
N GLU A 376 42.17 -100.11 -12.75
CA GLU A 376 40.86 -99.54 -13.07
C GLU A 376 40.11 -99.12 -11.80
N ARG A 377 40.01 -99.99 -10.79
CA ARG A 377 39.37 -99.66 -9.50
C ARG A 377 40.06 -98.51 -8.77
N ALA A 378 41.39 -98.45 -8.85
CA ALA A 378 42.15 -97.34 -8.27
C ALA A 378 41.82 -96.02 -8.98
N LEU A 379 41.76 -96.03 -10.31
CA LEU A 379 41.37 -94.86 -11.11
C LEU A 379 39.90 -94.48 -10.90
N GLU A 380 38.99 -95.45 -10.76
CA GLU A 380 37.57 -95.22 -10.46
C GLU A 380 37.39 -94.59 -9.07
N THR A 381 38.09 -95.10 -8.05
CA THR A 381 38.08 -94.51 -6.70
C THR A 381 38.63 -93.08 -6.73
N ASN A 382 39.75 -92.85 -7.43
CA ASN A 382 40.31 -91.52 -7.59
C ASN A 382 39.34 -90.59 -8.34
N LEU A 383 38.67 -91.06 -9.39
CA LEU A 383 37.68 -90.29 -10.13
C LEU A 383 36.51 -89.89 -9.23
N GLU A 384 35.99 -90.80 -8.39
CA GLU A 384 34.88 -90.48 -7.49
C GLU A 384 35.30 -89.47 -6.41
N THR A 385 36.53 -89.56 -5.88
CA THR A 385 37.05 -88.53 -4.97
C THR A 385 37.21 -87.17 -5.64
N LEU A 386 37.72 -87.14 -6.89
CA LEU A 386 37.84 -85.92 -7.68
C LEU A 386 36.47 -85.35 -8.03
N LYS A 387 35.47 -86.19 -8.36
CA LYS A 387 34.10 -85.79 -8.64
C LYS A 387 33.42 -85.18 -7.42
N GLN A 388 33.59 -85.76 -6.25
CA GLN A 388 33.07 -85.19 -5.01
C GLN A 388 33.73 -83.84 -4.68
N SER A 389 35.05 -83.73 -4.90
CA SER A 389 35.78 -82.46 -4.80
C SER A 389 35.32 -81.43 -5.84
N ALA A 390 35.03 -81.85 -7.08
CA ALA A 390 34.50 -80.98 -8.13
C ALA A 390 33.10 -80.46 -7.78
N ILE A 391 32.22 -81.28 -7.20
CA ILE A 391 30.88 -80.86 -6.75
C ILE A 391 30.98 -79.80 -5.65
N SER A 392 31.81 -80.02 -4.63
CA SER A 392 31.99 -79.04 -3.54
C SER A 392 32.64 -77.74 -4.02
N THR A 393 33.61 -77.84 -4.93
CA THR A 393 34.23 -76.69 -5.58
C THR A 393 33.23 -75.93 -6.44
N ASN A 394 32.36 -76.62 -7.17
CA ASN A 394 31.33 -75.99 -7.99
C ASN A 394 30.28 -75.27 -7.12
N GLN A 395 29.84 -75.87 -6.01
CA GLN A 395 28.97 -75.20 -5.04
C GLN A 395 29.61 -73.93 -4.48
N ALA A 396 30.89 -74.01 -4.10
CA ALA A 396 31.63 -72.83 -3.65
C ALA A 396 31.77 -71.77 -4.78
N SER A 397 31.94 -72.18 -6.03
CA SER A 397 31.98 -71.25 -7.18
C SER A 397 30.68 -70.47 -7.40
N VAL A 398 29.52 -71.04 -7.05
CA VAL A 398 28.23 -70.36 -7.15
C VAL A 398 28.13 -69.25 -6.10
N GLN A 399 28.53 -69.55 -4.85
CA GLN A 399 28.59 -68.56 -3.77
C GLN A 399 29.62 -67.46 -4.09
N LEU A 400 30.77 -67.84 -4.65
CA LEU A 400 31.77 -66.89 -5.13
C LEU A 400 31.20 -65.92 -6.17
N ARG A 401 30.44 -66.43 -7.16
CA ARG A 401 29.77 -65.60 -8.17
C ARG A 401 28.69 -64.68 -7.59
N GLU A 402 28.06 -65.05 -6.48
CA GLU A 402 27.15 -64.15 -5.75
C GLU A 402 27.94 -63.01 -5.09
N LEU A 403 29.03 -63.33 -4.40
CA LEU A 403 29.91 -62.31 -3.79
C LEU A 403 30.53 -61.38 -4.85
N GLU A 404 30.94 -61.91 -6.01
CA GLU A 404 31.44 -61.12 -7.14
C GLU A 404 30.34 -60.19 -7.69
N ARG A 405 29.09 -60.65 -7.77
CA ARG A 405 27.94 -59.79 -8.14
C ARG A 405 27.68 -58.69 -7.10
N GLU A 406 27.83 -58.98 -5.81
CA GLU A 406 27.74 -57.98 -4.73
C GLU A 406 28.84 -56.91 -4.86
N VAL A 407 30.06 -57.31 -5.22
CA VAL A 407 31.18 -56.38 -5.51
C VAL A 407 30.84 -55.49 -6.70
N GLU A 408 30.39 -56.05 -7.82
CA GLU A 408 30.04 -55.27 -9.01
C GLU A 408 28.87 -54.31 -8.76
N ALA A 409 27.84 -54.74 -8.04
CA ALA A 409 26.74 -53.87 -7.64
C ALA A 409 27.22 -52.72 -6.74
N SER A 410 28.10 -53.01 -5.77
CA SER A 410 28.67 -52.00 -4.88
C SER A 410 29.56 -51.01 -5.63
N ARG A 411 30.36 -51.49 -6.58
CA ARG A 411 31.19 -50.67 -7.47
C ARG A 411 30.34 -49.75 -8.33
N ALA A 412 29.25 -50.24 -8.92
CA ALA A 412 28.34 -49.45 -9.73
C ALA A 412 27.71 -48.30 -8.93
N VAL A 413 27.25 -48.56 -7.70
CA VAL A 413 26.72 -47.52 -6.81
C VAL A 413 27.82 -46.51 -6.42
N TYR A 414 29.02 -46.97 -6.07
CA TYR A 414 30.15 -46.09 -5.77
C TYR A 414 30.51 -45.18 -6.94
N GLN A 415 30.60 -45.72 -8.15
CA GLN A 415 30.91 -44.95 -9.37
C GLN A 415 29.82 -43.92 -9.69
N ALA A 416 28.54 -44.29 -9.56
CA ALA A 416 27.43 -43.36 -9.76
C ALA A 416 27.48 -42.19 -8.76
N PHE A 417 27.73 -42.47 -7.48
CA PHE A 417 27.91 -41.42 -6.47
C PHE A 417 29.17 -40.59 -6.71
N LEU A 418 30.25 -41.18 -7.20
CA LEU A 418 31.50 -40.48 -7.50
C LEU A 418 31.30 -39.47 -8.64
N MET A 419 30.62 -39.89 -9.71
CA MET A 419 30.22 -39.01 -10.80
C MET A 419 29.33 -37.88 -10.29
N ARG A 420 28.33 -38.19 -9.46
CA ARG A 420 27.45 -37.19 -8.86
C ARG A 420 28.19 -36.19 -7.97
N ALA A 421 29.16 -36.66 -7.19
CA ALA A 421 30.00 -35.81 -6.36
C ALA A 421 30.90 -34.90 -7.19
N ARG A 422 31.48 -35.39 -8.30
CA ARG A 422 32.24 -34.56 -9.24
C ARG A 422 31.37 -33.50 -9.91
N GLU A 423 30.20 -33.87 -10.43
CA GLU A 423 29.24 -32.91 -10.99
C GLU A 423 28.86 -31.81 -9.98
N THR A 424 28.58 -32.20 -8.74
CA THR A 424 28.22 -31.25 -7.67
C THR A 424 29.42 -30.39 -7.27
N GLY A 425 30.62 -30.95 -7.26
CA GLY A 425 31.87 -30.23 -6.99
C GLY A 425 32.19 -29.18 -8.05
N GLU A 426 32.08 -29.53 -9.33
CA GLU A 426 32.28 -28.58 -10.44
C GLU A 426 31.23 -27.45 -10.41
N GLN A 427 29.99 -27.74 -10.00
CA GLN A 427 28.94 -26.72 -9.82
C GLN A 427 29.26 -25.69 -8.72
N GLN A 428 30.06 -26.03 -7.70
CA GLN A 428 30.45 -25.06 -6.68
C GLN A 428 31.27 -23.90 -7.26
N SER A 429 31.92 -24.11 -8.41
CA SER A 429 32.73 -23.08 -9.09
C SER A 429 31.92 -22.14 -9.99
N ILE A 430 30.67 -22.50 -10.32
CA ILE A 430 29.81 -21.71 -11.20
C ILE A 430 28.95 -20.78 -10.34
N ASP A 431 29.12 -19.47 -10.54
CA ASP A 431 28.27 -18.44 -9.92
C ASP A 431 26.82 -18.59 -10.41
N SER A 432 26.04 -19.32 -9.62
CA SER A 432 24.65 -19.69 -9.91
C SER A 432 23.66 -18.83 -9.13
N THR A 433 24.06 -17.60 -8.78
CA THR A 433 23.20 -16.65 -8.10
C THR A 433 21.96 -16.36 -8.96
N ASN A 434 20.78 -16.72 -8.46
CA ASN A 434 19.50 -16.55 -9.16
C ASN A 434 18.91 -15.14 -9.02
N ALA A 435 19.67 -14.22 -8.43
CA ALA A 435 19.30 -12.82 -8.26
C ALA A 435 20.34 -11.93 -8.96
N ARG A 436 19.87 -10.88 -9.63
CA ARG A 436 20.75 -9.87 -10.25
C ARG A 436 20.17 -8.49 -10.15
N ILE A 437 21.04 -7.48 -9.99
CA ILE A 437 20.64 -6.07 -10.08
C ILE A 437 20.35 -5.76 -11.55
N ILE A 438 19.12 -5.34 -11.85
CA ILE A 438 18.71 -4.93 -13.20
C ILE A 438 18.80 -3.42 -13.40
N SER A 439 18.65 -2.66 -12.31
CA SER A 439 18.79 -1.21 -12.32
C SER A 439 19.43 -0.76 -11.01
N LYS A 440 20.52 0.00 -11.11
CA LYS A 440 21.22 0.61 -9.96
C LYS A 440 20.47 1.85 -9.51
N ALA A 441 20.59 2.21 -8.24
CA ALA A 441 19.97 3.44 -7.75
C ALA A 441 20.55 4.67 -8.46
N THR A 442 19.66 5.62 -8.78
CA THR A 442 20.03 6.91 -9.34
C THR A 442 19.62 8.04 -8.40
N PRO A 443 20.40 9.14 -8.29
CA PRO A 443 20.06 10.22 -7.38
C PRO A 443 18.73 10.88 -7.76
N PRO A 444 17.75 10.98 -6.84
CA PRO A 444 16.48 11.62 -7.13
C PRO A 444 16.68 13.12 -7.39
N ARG A 445 15.93 13.66 -8.37
CA ARG A 445 15.98 15.09 -8.71
C ARG A 445 15.24 15.96 -7.70
N ASP A 446 14.09 15.49 -7.24
CA ASP A 446 13.18 16.20 -6.34
C ASP A 446 13.15 15.57 -4.93
N LYS A 447 12.82 16.40 -3.94
CA LYS A 447 12.58 15.99 -2.55
C LYS A 447 11.31 15.13 -2.48
N SER A 448 11.41 13.96 -1.88
CA SER A 448 10.30 13.03 -1.69
C SER A 448 9.37 13.46 -0.56
N TRP A 449 9.90 14.08 0.51
CA TRP A 449 9.08 14.53 1.64
C TRP A 449 9.63 15.81 2.30
N PRO A 450 8.76 16.75 2.74
CA PRO A 450 7.31 16.87 2.45
C PRO A 450 6.97 17.22 0.99
N PRO A 451 5.83 16.75 0.46
CA PRO A 451 5.33 17.13 -0.86
C PRO A 451 4.78 18.57 -0.85
N ARG A 452 5.54 19.51 -1.46
CA ARG A 452 5.23 20.96 -1.50
C ARG A 452 3.78 21.29 -1.93
N LEU A 453 3.27 20.60 -2.95
CA LEU A 453 1.95 20.85 -3.51
C LEU A 453 0.83 20.45 -2.54
N LEU A 454 0.97 19.29 -1.89
CA LEU A 454 -0.02 18.81 -0.95
C LEU A 454 -0.04 19.66 0.32
N LEU A 455 1.15 20.03 0.82
CA LEU A 455 1.27 20.85 2.03
C LEU A 455 0.66 22.24 1.81
N LEU A 456 0.93 22.88 0.67
CA LEU A 456 0.31 24.16 0.29
C LEU A 456 -1.20 24.04 0.06
N ALA A 457 -1.67 22.95 -0.55
CA ALA A 457 -3.10 22.72 -0.78
C ALA A 457 -3.86 22.59 0.55
N ILE A 458 -3.34 21.81 1.50
CA ILE A 458 -3.93 21.65 2.83
C ILE A 458 -3.93 22.98 3.58
N ALA A 459 -2.82 23.71 3.56
CA ALA A 459 -2.71 25.01 4.21
C ALA A 459 -3.68 26.05 3.62
N LEU A 460 -3.86 26.06 2.30
CA LEU A 460 -4.78 26.96 1.61
C LEU A 460 -6.24 26.62 1.94
N VAL A 461 -6.63 25.35 1.83
CA VAL A 461 -8.01 24.92 2.10
C VAL A 461 -8.36 25.11 3.57
N GLY A 462 -7.46 24.71 4.47
CA GLY A 462 -7.63 24.92 5.91
C GLY A 462 -7.71 26.41 6.26
N GLY A 463 -6.84 27.23 5.69
CA GLY A 463 -6.83 28.68 5.88
C GLY A 463 -8.09 29.38 5.37
N LEU A 464 -8.59 28.97 4.20
CA LEU A 464 -9.85 29.48 3.66
C LEU A 464 -11.05 29.07 4.52
N GLY A 465 -11.06 27.84 5.04
CA GLY A 465 -12.11 27.37 5.96
C GLY A 465 -12.17 28.18 7.25
N VAL A 466 -11.02 28.36 7.92
CA VAL A 466 -10.92 29.19 9.13
C VAL A 466 -11.25 30.65 8.83
N GLY A 467 -10.76 31.19 7.71
CA GLY A 467 -11.05 32.55 7.26
C GLY A 467 -12.54 32.78 7.01
N ALA A 468 -13.22 31.84 6.35
CA ALA A 468 -14.67 31.90 6.12
C ALA A 468 -15.43 31.86 7.45
N GLY A 469 -15.07 30.97 8.38
CA GLY A 469 -15.66 30.89 9.71
C GLY A 469 -15.50 32.20 10.51
N ALA A 470 -14.30 32.78 10.53
CA ALA A 470 -14.05 34.06 11.18
C ALA A 470 -14.80 35.22 10.50
N GLY A 471 -14.93 35.19 9.17
CA GLY A 471 -15.73 36.14 8.41
C GLY A 471 -17.22 36.10 8.77
N LEU A 472 -17.79 34.90 8.88
CA LEU A 472 -19.18 34.68 9.33
C LEU A 472 -19.36 35.12 10.78
N MET A 473 -18.44 34.77 11.67
CA MET A 473 -18.52 35.15 13.09
C MET A 473 -18.50 36.68 13.26
N ARG A 474 -17.61 37.37 12.55
CA ARG A 474 -17.55 38.84 12.59
C ARG A 474 -18.80 39.50 12.00
N GLU A 475 -19.44 38.81 11.06
CA GLU A 475 -20.69 39.27 10.47
C GLU A 475 -21.88 39.10 11.43
N TYR A 476 -21.95 37.95 12.10
CA TYR A 476 -23.00 37.68 13.08
C TYR A 476 -22.96 38.65 14.27
N LEU A 477 -21.78 39.18 14.60
CA LEU A 477 -21.58 40.18 15.65
C LEU A 477 -21.85 41.64 15.19
N ASP A 478 -22.18 41.88 13.91
CA ASP A 478 -22.43 43.23 13.36
C ASP A 478 -23.93 43.56 13.34
N GLU A 479 -24.45 44.14 14.44
CA GLU A 479 -25.87 44.47 14.64
C GLU A 479 -26.30 45.82 14.04
N ARG A 480 -25.65 46.30 12.97
CA ARG A 480 -26.02 47.57 12.33
C ARG A 480 -27.11 47.37 11.27
N ILE A 481 -27.87 48.43 11.01
CA ILE A 481 -28.99 48.38 10.03
C ILE A 481 -28.47 48.75 8.65
N TYR A 482 -28.59 47.83 7.69
CA TYR A 482 -28.19 48.06 6.29
C TYR A 482 -29.34 47.87 5.27
N SER A 483 -30.39 47.14 5.64
CA SER A 483 -31.49 46.77 4.72
C SER A 483 -32.80 47.47 5.07
N ARG A 484 -33.63 47.74 4.06
CA ARG A 484 -34.98 48.30 4.25
C ARG A 484 -35.91 47.32 4.96
N GLU A 485 -35.77 46.02 4.71
CA GLU A 485 -36.57 44.95 5.30
C GLU A 485 -36.32 44.89 6.81
N ILE A 486 -35.03 44.87 7.21
CA ILE A 486 -34.62 44.89 8.62
C ILE A 486 -35.15 46.15 9.32
N LEU A 487 -35.12 47.32 8.65
CA LEU A 487 -35.62 48.56 9.23
C LEU A 487 -37.15 48.54 9.42
N GLN A 488 -37.90 48.02 8.44
CA GLN A 488 -39.34 47.88 8.51
C GLN A 488 -39.76 46.89 9.60
N ASP A 489 -39.06 45.74 9.71
CA ASP A 489 -39.31 44.73 10.73
C ASP A 489 -39.03 45.25 12.14
N LEU A 490 -37.98 46.06 12.31
CA LEU A 490 -37.59 46.62 13.61
C LEU A 490 -38.50 47.76 14.07
N THR A 491 -38.92 48.63 13.16
CA THR A 491 -39.69 49.84 13.50
C THR A 491 -41.20 49.66 13.41
N GLY A 492 -41.67 48.61 12.72
CA GLY A 492 -43.09 48.34 12.50
C GLY A 492 -43.80 49.33 11.58
N VAL A 493 -43.06 50.26 10.95
CA VAL A 493 -43.59 51.31 10.06
C VAL A 493 -42.93 51.22 8.68
N PRO A 494 -43.61 51.61 7.59
CA PRO A 494 -43.08 51.46 6.24
C PRO A 494 -41.87 52.35 5.98
N VAL A 495 -40.93 51.88 5.15
CA VAL A 495 -39.82 52.70 4.64
C VAL A 495 -40.34 53.54 3.47
N LEU A 496 -40.46 54.85 3.69
CA LEU A 496 -41.03 55.81 2.74
C LEU A 496 -40.10 56.12 1.57
N ALA A 497 -38.80 56.21 1.84
CA ALA A 497 -37.79 56.47 0.82
C ALA A 497 -36.42 55.89 1.22
N VAL A 498 -35.62 55.57 0.20
CA VAL A 498 -34.19 55.24 0.34
C VAL A 498 -33.38 56.35 -0.32
N VAL A 499 -32.52 56.99 0.45
CA VAL A 499 -31.71 58.14 -0.01
C VAL A 499 -30.27 57.67 -0.23
N PRO A 500 -29.68 57.92 -1.42
CA PRO A 500 -28.31 57.51 -1.71
C PRO A 500 -27.29 58.23 -0.83
N LYS A 501 -26.10 57.63 -0.70
CA LYS A 501 -24.97 58.22 0.01
C LYS A 501 -24.45 59.47 -0.67
N LEU A 502 -24.75 60.61 -0.06
CA LEU A 502 -24.21 61.91 -0.45
C LEU A 502 -23.09 62.28 0.51
N TRP A 503 -21.92 62.59 -0.03
CA TRP A 503 -20.82 63.13 0.75
C TRP A 503 -21.17 64.58 1.15
N ALA A 504 -21.16 64.81 2.47
CA ALA A 504 -21.92 65.83 3.18
C ALA A 504 -21.38 67.27 3.06
N ARG A 505 -21.26 67.82 1.85
CA ARG A 505 -20.93 69.25 1.72
C ARG A 505 -21.56 70.00 0.54
N ALA A 506 -22.50 69.37 -0.16
CA ALA A 506 -22.93 69.87 -1.45
C ALA A 506 -24.43 70.17 -1.58
N GLY A 507 -25.22 70.08 -0.50
CA GLY A 507 -26.68 70.20 -0.57
C GLY A 507 -27.19 71.58 -0.95
N TRP A 508 -26.79 72.62 -0.21
CA TRP A 508 -27.28 73.99 -0.44
C TRP A 508 -26.71 74.63 -1.71
N SER A 509 -25.39 74.53 -1.92
CA SER A 509 -24.71 75.14 -3.08
C SER A 509 -25.07 74.50 -4.43
N ARG A 510 -25.32 73.18 -4.48
CA ARG A 510 -25.78 72.51 -5.70
C ARG A 510 -27.26 72.75 -6.00
N TRP A 511 -28.09 72.89 -4.97
CA TRP A 511 -29.49 73.25 -5.17
C TRP A 511 -29.65 74.71 -5.63
N ALA A 512 -28.90 75.63 -5.02
CA ALA A 512 -28.85 77.02 -5.46
C ALA A 512 -28.39 77.16 -6.92
N SER A 513 -27.38 76.39 -7.34
CA SER A 513 -26.95 76.37 -8.75
C SER A 513 -27.98 75.73 -9.69
N PHE A 514 -28.70 74.68 -9.27
CA PHE A 514 -29.82 74.10 -10.03
C PHE A 514 -30.99 75.08 -10.22
N LEU A 515 -31.36 75.82 -9.17
CA LEU A 515 -32.40 76.85 -9.23
C LEU A 515 -32.00 78.02 -10.13
N ARG A 516 -30.73 78.45 -10.08
CA ARG A 516 -30.19 79.48 -11.01
C ARG A 516 -30.22 79.02 -12.47
N ALA A 517 -29.80 77.79 -12.75
CA ALA A 517 -29.83 77.22 -14.10
C ALA A 517 -31.26 77.13 -14.65
N ARG A 518 -32.23 76.72 -13.81
CA ARG A 518 -33.66 76.67 -14.18
C ARG A 518 -34.26 78.06 -14.47
N ARG A 519 -33.81 79.11 -13.78
CA ARG A 519 -34.26 80.50 -14.00
C ARG A 519 -33.67 81.10 -15.29
N GLN A 520 -32.47 80.68 -15.67
CA GLN A 520 -31.77 81.16 -16.87
C GLN A 520 -32.17 80.40 -18.15
N ASN A 521 -33.13 79.46 -18.09
CA ASN A 521 -33.54 78.60 -19.22
C ASN A 521 -32.37 77.82 -19.88
N GLU A 522 -31.22 77.72 -19.22
CA GLU A 522 -30.12 76.84 -19.64
C GLU A 522 -30.40 75.47 -19.03
N ALA A 523 -31.00 74.58 -19.82
CA ALA A 523 -31.27 73.20 -19.43
C ALA A 523 -29.96 72.38 -19.38
N GLY A 524 -29.11 72.63 -18.38
CA GLY A 524 -28.05 71.72 -18.00
C GLY A 524 -28.65 70.49 -17.32
N GLU A 525 -28.40 69.29 -17.86
CA GLU A 525 -28.82 68.04 -17.21
C GLU A 525 -28.28 67.99 -15.78
N PRO A 526 -29.13 67.75 -14.76
CA PRO A 526 -28.64 67.57 -13.40
C PRO A 526 -27.72 66.35 -13.36
N ASP A 527 -26.57 66.47 -12.70
CA ASP A 527 -25.68 65.33 -12.41
C ASP A 527 -26.52 64.15 -11.90
N ARG A 528 -26.19 62.93 -12.33
CA ARG A 528 -26.95 61.69 -12.06
C ARG A 528 -27.29 61.54 -10.58
N ARG A 529 -26.41 62.02 -9.69
CA ARG A 529 -26.58 62.03 -8.24
C ARG A 529 -27.61 63.04 -7.74
N THR A 530 -27.63 64.25 -8.29
CA THR A 530 -28.62 65.28 -7.97
C THR A 530 -30.00 64.87 -8.49
N ALA A 531 -30.09 64.28 -9.68
CA ALA A 531 -31.32 63.72 -10.22
C ALA A 531 -31.88 62.59 -9.33
N GLN A 532 -31.02 61.70 -8.84
CA GLN A 532 -31.39 60.64 -7.89
C GLN A 532 -31.88 61.21 -6.55
N LEU A 533 -31.25 62.27 -6.03
CA LEU A 533 -31.70 62.92 -4.80
C LEU A 533 -33.06 63.60 -4.98
N ILE A 534 -33.27 64.35 -6.06
CA ILE A 534 -34.56 64.98 -6.39
C ILE A 534 -35.64 63.91 -6.51
N ALA A 535 -35.36 62.81 -7.21
CA ALA A 535 -36.28 61.69 -7.35
C ALA A 535 -36.60 61.03 -6.00
N ALA A 536 -35.60 60.86 -5.12
CA ALA A 536 -35.80 60.33 -3.78
C ALA A 536 -36.65 61.27 -2.90
N MET A 537 -36.42 62.58 -2.96
CA MET A 537 -37.21 63.57 -2.21
C MET A 537 -38.63 63.72 -2.76
N ARG A 538 -38.82 63.64 -4.08
CA ARG A 538 -40.15 63.61 -4.69
C ARG A 538 -40.91 62.36 -4.26
N ARG A 539 -40.29 61.17 -4.33
CA ARG A 539 -40.90 59.92 -3.80
C ARG A 539 -41.26 60.04 -2.32
N LEU A 540 -40.38 60.63 -1.51
CA LEU A 540 -40.66 60.90 -0.11
C LEU A 540 -41.88 61.83 0.05
N SER A 541 -41.92 62.94 -0.68
CA SER A 541 -43.05 63.87 -0.68
C SER A 541 -44.36 63.19 -1.11
N ASP A 542 -44.35 62.44 -2.22
CA ASP A 542 -45.52 61.72 -2.75
C ASP A 542 -46.00 60.64 -1.77
N SER A 543 -45.09 59.98 -1.07
CA SER A 543 -45.42 58.98 -0.05
C SER A 543 -46.02 59.59 1.23
N LEU A 544 -45.67 60.84 1.54
CA LEU A 544 -46.14 61.56 2.72
C LEU A 544 -47.48 62.27 2.45
N PHE A 545 -47.63 62.83 1.24
CA PHE A 545 -48.73 63.70 0.88
C PHE A 545 -49.36 63.24 -0.45
N GLU A 546 -50.61 62.78 -0.38
CA GLU A 546 -51.38 62.37 -1.56
C GLU A 546 -51.82 63.57 -2.43
N ASN A 547 -52.05 64.73 -1.79
CA ASN A 547 -52.41 65.99 -2.44
C ASN A 547 -51.77 67.18 -1.69
N ARG A 548 -51.72 68.36 -2.32
CA ARG A 548 -51.27 69.60 -1.66
C ARG A 548 -52.10 69.82 -0.38
N PRO A 549 -51.47 69.94 0.80
CA PRO A 549 -52.19 70.17 2.04
C PRO A 549 -52.95 71.51 1.98
N GLN A 550 -54.22 71.51 2.38
CA GLN A 550 -55.09 72.70 2.35
C GLN A 550 -54.89 73.62 3.56
N ARG A 551 -54.20 73.15 4.61
CA ARG A 551 -53.86 73.88 5.85
C ARG A 551 -52.50 73.41 6.36
N GLY A 552 -51.81 74.30 7.10
CA GLY A 552 -50.42 74.18 7.56
C GLY A 552 -50.06 72.91 8.32
N ARG A 553 -49.89 71.83 7.55
CA ARG A 553 -49.57 70.49 8.06
C ARG A 553 -48.14 70.48 8.58
N SER A 554 -47.93 69.95 9.77
CA SER A 554 -46.62 69.96 10.44
C SER A 554 -45.94 68.58 10.36
N LEU A 555 -44.70 68.56 9.87
CA LEU A 555 -43.87 67.37 9.69
C LEU A 555 -42.64 67.46 10.60
N LEU A 556 -42.54 66.57 11.57
CA LEU A 556 -41.35 66.42 12.39
C LEU A 556 -40.38 65.43 11.73
N MET A 557 -39.14 65.86 11.54
CA MET A 557 -38.07 64.98 11.11
C MET A 557 -37.13 64.75 12.29
N THR A 558 -36.86 63.48 12.61
CA THR A 558 -35.98 63.08 13.73
C THR A 558 -35.23 61.79 13.41
N SER A 559 -34.27 61.41 14.25
CA SER A 559 -33.40 60.23 14.09
C SER A 559 -33.04 59.62 15.45
N ALA A 560 -32.57 58.36 15.45
CA ALA A 560 -32.15 57.69 16.69
C ALA A 560 -30.94 58.38 17.33
N THR A 561 -29.92 58.63 16.52
CA THR A 561 -28.63 59.19 16.92
C THR A 561 -28.27 60.40 16.05
N ALA A 562 -27.27 61.17 16.49
CA ALA A 562 -26.85 62.35 15.75
C ALA A 562 -26.03 61.98 14.50
N GLY A 563 -26.17 62.76 13.41
CA GLY A 563 -25.39 62.56 12.18
C GLY A 563 -25.98 61.57 11.17
N GLU A 564 -27.28 61.29 11.29
CA GLU A 564 -28.00 60.36 10.39
C GLU A 564 -28.52 61.00 9.08
N GLY A 565 -28.19 62.28 8.83
CA GLY A 565 -28.52 62.98 7.58
C GLY A 565 -29.88 63.69 7.59
N ARG A 566 -30.52 63.80 8.76
CA ARG A 566 -31.83 64.44 8.96
C ARG A 566 -31.92 65.85 8.41
N THR A 567 -31.04 66.76 8.84
CA THR A 567 -30.99 68.14 8.34
C THR A 567 -30.85 68.21 6.81
N THR A 568 -30.03 67.32 6.23
CA THR A 568 -29.86 67.26 4.77
C THR A 568 -31.16 66.84 4.08
N ILE A 569 -31.87 65.84 4.61
CA ILE A 569 -33.13 65.36 4.05
C ILE A 569 -34.23 66.42 4.25
N ALA A 570 -34.33 67.03 5.43
CA ALA A 570 -35.31 68.08 5.74
C ALA A 570 -35.17 69.29 4.82
N LEU A 571 -33.93 69.76 4.62
CA LEU A 571 -33.62 70.86 3.72
C LEU A 571 -33.98 70.51 2.26
N ASN A 572 -33.56 69.34 1.76
CA ASN A 572 -33.82 68.95 0.38
C ASN A 572 -35.30 68.63 0.12
N LEU A 573 -36.02 68.09 1.10
CA LEU A 573 -37.47 67.90 1.03
C LEU A 573 -38.17 69.25 0.96
N GLY A 574 -37.82 70.19 1.85
CA GLY A 574 -38.40 71.55 1.85
C GLY A 574 -38.14 72.31 0.56
N LEU A 575 -36.92 72.19 0.02
CA LEU A 575 -36.55 72.78 -1.27
C LEU A 575 -37.31 72.14 -2.45
N THR A 576 -37.54 70.82 -2.42
CA THR A 576 -38.27 70.10 -3.48
C THR A 576 -39.77 70.43 -3.47
N THR A 577 -40.36 70.58 -2.29
CA THR A 577 -41.78 70.95 -2.13
C THR A 577 -42.01 72.44 -2.42
N ALA A 578 -41.10 73.33 -1.99
CA ALA A 578 -41.14 74.75 -2.35
C ALA A 578 -41.02 74.97 -3.88
N ALA A 579 -40.11 74.23 -4.54
CA ALA A 579 -39.99 74.24 -6.00
C ALA A 579 -41.22 73.69 -6.74
N SER A 580 -42.12 73.00 -6.03
CA SER A 580 -43.43 72.54 -6.52
C SER A 580 -44.55 73.57 -6.26
N GLY A 581 -44.21 74.77 -5.80
CA GLY A 581 -45.13 75.90 -5.60
C GLY A 581 -45.83 75.92 -4.22
N TRP A 582 -45.36 75.11 -3.27
CA TRP A 582 -45.90 75.08 -1.91
C TRP A 582 -45.28 76.20 -1.07
N ARG A 583 -46.05 76.80 -0.17
CA ARG A 583 -45.51 77.70 0.85
C ARG A 583 -44.95 76.85 1.98
N VAL A 584 -43.63 76.72 2.02
CA VAL A 584 -42.95 75.84 2.99
C VAL A 584 -42.21 76.68 4.01
N LEU A 585 -42.39 76.33 5.29
CA LEU A 585 -41.59 76.83 6.40
C LEU A 585 -40.73 75.69 6.93
N LEU A 586 -39.41 75.87 6.92
CA LEU A 586 -38.46 74.97 7.53
C LEU A 586 -37.98 75.57 8.86
N ILE A 587 -38.09 74.82 9.96
CA ILE A 587 -37.75 75.27 11.30
C ILE A 587 -36.54 74.47 11.79
N ASP A 588 -35.51 75.16 12.26
CA ASP A 588 -34.42 74.53 13.01
C ASP A 588 -34.86 74.28 14.45
N GLY A 589 -35.22 73.03 14.75
CA GLY A 589 -35.63 72.57 16.07
C GLY A 589 -34.55 71.74 16.79
N ASP A 590 -33.31 71.75 16.31
CA ASP A 590 -32.18 71.07 16.94
C ASP A 590 -31.54 71.99 17.98
N PHE A 591 -32.08 72.01 19.19
CA PHE A 591 -31.59 72.88 20.28
C PHE A 591 -30.18 72.52 20.74
N GLU A 592 -29.74 71.28 20.50
CA GLU A 592 -28.41 70.78 20.86
C GLU A 592 -27.34 71.29 19.90
N ARG A 593 -27.56 71.19 18.59
CA ARG A 593 -26.51 71.44 17.58
C ARG A 593 -26.79 72.61 16.65
N GLY A 594 -28.05 72.99 16.43
CA GLY A 594 -28.46 74.02 15.47
C GLY A 594 -27.88 73.78 14.07
N THR A 595 -27.91 72.52 13.63
CA THR A 595 -27.18 72.07 12.42
C THR A 595 -27.68 72.80 11.17
N LEU A 596 -28.98 73.08 11.10
CA LEU A 596 -29.60 73.73 9.97
C LEU A 596 -29.25 75.23 9.91
N SER A 597 -29.32 75.94 11.04
CA SER A 597 -28.93 77.35 11.15
C SER A 597 -27.47 77.58 10.76
N LYS A 598 -26.58 76.65 11.15
CA LYS A 598 -25.17 76.65 10.73
C LYS A 598 -25.00 76.38 9.24
N THR A 599 -25.80 75.49 8.66
CA THR A 599 -25.72 75.12 7.23
C THR A 599 -26.19 76.27 6.32
N LEU A 600 -27.13 77.09 6.80
CA LEU A 600 -27.68 78.23 6.07
C LEU A 600 -27.01 79.58 6.40
N GLU A 601 -25.91 79.55 7.17
CA GLU A 601 -25.17 80.75 7.61
C GLU A 601 -26.05 81.80 8.31
N ALA A 602 -27.14 81.37 8.95
CA ALA A 602 -28.14 82.23 9.57
C ALA A 602 -27.84 82.53 11.06
N GLY A 603 -26.61 82.27 11.51
CA GLY A 603 -26.19 82.53 12.89
C GLY A 603 -26.15 84.04 13.18
N GLY A 604 -26.70 84.45 14.32
CA GLY A 604 -26.78 85.87 14.72
C GLY A 604 -28.17 86.50 14.61
N ASN A 605 -29.07 85.92 13.81
CA ASN A 605 -30.44 86.41 13.62
C ASN A 605 -31.35 86.01 14.80
N ALA A 606 -32.40 86.79 15.06
CA ALA A 606 -33.47 86.39 15.97
C ALA A 606 -34.20 85.16 15.41
N GLY A 607 -34.51 84.17 16.24
CA GLY A 607 -35.00 82.87 15.78
C GLY A 607 -36.11 82.26 16.63
N LEU A 608 -36.29 80.94 16.49
CA LEU A 608 -37.25 80.12 17.21
C LEU A 608 -37.18 80.35 18.72
N PHE A 609 -35.96 80.49 19.25
CA PHE A 609 -35.73 80.78 20.65
C PHE A 609 -36.34 82.10 21.10
N ASP A 610 -36.01 83.19 20.39
CA ASP A 610 -36.53 84.53 20.66
C ASP A 610 -38.06 84.59 20.48
N LEU A 611 -38.61 83.80 19.55
CA LEU A 611 -40.05 83.65 19.34
C LEU A 611 -40.74 82.95 20.52
N ILE A 612 -40.18 81.85 21.02
CA ILE A 612 -40.74 81.10 22.15
C ILE A 612 -40.72 81.95 23.43
N GLU A 613 -39.64 82.69 23.67
CA GLU A 613 -39.52 83.60 24.82
C GLU A 613 -40.33 84.90 24.66
N GLY A 614 -40.87 85.18 23.46
CA GLY A 614 -41.65 86.39 23.18
C GLY A 614 -40.81 87.66 23.04
N ARG A 615 -39.51 87.53 22.76
CA ARG A 615 -38.56 88.63 22.54
C ARG A 615 -38.59 89.17 21.11
N ALA A 616 -39.17 88.43 20.17
CA ALA A 616 -39.29 88.82 18.77
C ALA A 616 -40.67 88.47 18.19
N MET A 617 -41.13 89.23 17.19
CA MET A 617 -42.38 88.97 16.47
C MET A 617 -42.17 87.97 15.33
N VAL A 618 -43.22 87.21 15.01
CA VAL A 618 -43.23 86.19 13.93
C VAL A 618 -42.69 86.72 12.59
N SER A 619 -43.06 87.93 12.19
CA SER A 619 -42.63 88.54 10.92
C SER A 619 -41.14 88.92 10.87
N SER A 620 -40.48 89.02 12.03
CA SER A 620 -39.08 89.46 12.14
C SER A 620 -38.07 88.31 12.28
N VAL A 621 -38.55 87.09 12.54
CA VAL A 621 -37.70 85.91 12.79
C VAL A 621 -37.67 84.92 11.62
N VAL A 622 -38.59 85.03 10.67
CA VAL A 622 -38.63 84.17 9.49
C VAL A 622 -37.79 84.80 8.38
N LEU A 623 -36.76 84.07 7.94
CA LEU A 623 -35.94 84.42 6.79
C LEU A 623 -36.57 83.80 5.54
N SER A 624 -36.75 84.59 4.48
CA SER A 624 -37.28 84.11 3.21
C SER A 624 -36.17 84.06 2.18
N ASP A 625 -35.98 82.91 1.51
CA ASP A 625 -35.05 82.80 0.38
C ASP A 625 -35.77 83.09 -0.95
N PRO A 626 -35.47 84.21 -1.64
CA PRO A 626 -36.11 84.59 -2.90
C PRO A 626 -35.75 83.66 -4.09
N GLU A 627 -34.68 82.86 -3.98
CA GLU A 627 -34.27 81.94 -5.03
C GLU A 627 -35.07 80.63 -5.00
N SER A 628 -35.31 80.06 -3.82
CA SER A 628 -36.04 78.79 -3.67
C SER A 628 -37.52 78.94 -3.29
N GLY A 629 -37.94 80.09 -2.77
CA GLY A 629 -39.27 80.27 -2.18
C GLY A 629 -39.45 79.58 -0.82
N LEU A 630 -38.37 79.02 -0.25
CA LEU A 630 -38.36 78.40 1.07
C LEU A 630 -38.28 79.48 2.15
N ASN A 631 -39.15 79.39 3.15
CA ASN A 631 -39.06 80.20 4.35
C ASN A 631 -38.38 79.39 5.43
N PHE A 632 -37.49 80.02 6.19
CA PHE A 632 -36.64 79.38 7.18
C PHE A 632 -36.72 80.13 8.51
N LEU A 633 -36.99 79.39 9.58
CA LEU A 633 -36.91 79.88 10.95
C LEU A 633 -35.64 79.33 11.61
N PRO A 634 -34.58 80.15 11.76
CA PRO A 634 -33.37 79.74 12.47
C PRO A 634 -33.63 79.50 13.94
N LEU A 635 -32.71 78.80 14.61
CA LEU A 635 -32.81 78.55 16.04
C LEU A 635 -32.74 79.86 16.87
N GLY A 636 -31.93 80.83 16.43
CA GLY A 636 -31.67 82.10 17.11
C GLY A 636 -30.33 82.12 17.86
N ASN A 637 -30.02 83.22 18.56
CA ASN A 637 -28.80 83.31 19.40
C ASN A 637 -28.96 82.43 20.64
N ALA A 638 -28.46 81.20 20.55
CA ALA A 638 -28.63 80.17 21.57
C ALA A 638 -27.71 80.39 22.79
N THR A 639 -28.29 80.84 23.90
CA THR A 639 -27.83 80.50 25.27
C THR A 639 -29.03 80.37 26.21
N LEU A 640 -29.54 79.15 26.37
CA LEU A 640 -30.44 78.79 27.46
C LEU A 640 -29.61 78.44 28.71
N PRO A 641 -29.89 79.03 29.89
CA PRO A 641 -29.47 78.44 31.16
C PRO A 641 -30.13 77.05 31.32
N ALA A 642 -29.36 76.04 31.74
CA ALA A 642 -29.81 74.64 31.91
C ALA A 642 -31.02 74.43 32.85
N SER A 643 -31.53 75.49 33.49
CA SER A 643 -32.59 75.48 34.50
C SER A 643 -33.95 75.94 34.00
N ARG A 644 -34.13 76.24 32.69
CA ARG A 644 -35.41 76.69 32.15
C ARG A 644 -35.70 76.03 30.80
N GLU A 645 -36.25 74.82 30.85
CA GLU A 645 -36.80 74.17 29.66
C GLU A 645 -38.09 74.89 29.23
N PRO A 646 -38.20 75.36 27.96
CA PRO A 646 -39.45 75.91 27.46
C PRO A 646 -40.57 74.85 27.48
N ASP A 647 -41.73 75.22 28.02
CA ASP A 647 -42.90 74.33 28.12
C ASP A 647 -43.34 73.87 26.71
N PRO A 648 -43.40 72.55 26.44
CA PRO A 648 -43.87 71.99 25.17
C PRO A 648 -45.16 72.60 24.64
N LYS A 649 -46.11 72.93 25.53
CA LYS A 649 -47.39 73.52 25.15
C LYS A 649 -47.26 74.92 24.56
N THR A 650 -46.31 75.71 25.09
CA THR A 650 -46.04 77.08 24.59
C THR A 650 -45.42 77.03 23.20
N ILE A 651 -44.50 76.08 22.98
CA ILE A 651 -43.90 75.82 21.67
C ILE A 651 -44.99 75.43 20.66
N ALA A 652 -45.83 74.45 21.01
CA ALA A 652 -46.90 73.99 20.14
C ALA A 652 -47.91 75.09 19.79
N GLN A 653 -48.31 75.92 20.76
CA GLN A 653 -49.25 77.02 20.53
C GLN A 653 -48.69 78.06 19.56
N LYS A 654 -47.48 78.59 19.81
CA LYS A 654 -46.86 79.61 18.96
C LYS A 654 -46.56 79.08 17.55
N LEU A 655 -46.13 77.83 17.44
CA LEU A 655 -45.87 77.21 16.14
C LEU A 655 -47.17 76.91 15.38
N SER A 656 -48.28 76.61 16.05
CA SER A 656 -49.58 76.41 15.38
C SER A 656 -50.15 77.69 14.78
N GLU A 657 -49.95 78.84 15.45
CA GLU A 657 -50.31 80.15 14.89
C GLU A 657 -49.50 80.46 13.64
N LEU A 658 -48.20 80.16 13.67
CA LEU A 658 -47.30 80.31 12.53
C LEU A 658 -47.63 79.35 11.38
N ALA A 659 -47.99 78.11 11.69
CA ALA A 659 -48.25 77.07 10.71
C ALA A 659 -49.39 77.43 9.75
N ASN A 660 -50.42 78.14 10.21
CA ASN A 660 -51.58 78.53 9.40
C ASN A 660 -51.24 79.41 8.17
N GLN A 661 -50.05 80.02 8.12
CA GLN A 661 -49.61 80.85 6.99
C GLN A 661 -48.93 80.05 5.87
N TYR A 662 -48.57 78.80 6.14
CA TYR A 662 -47.83 77.91 5.25
C TYR A 662 -48.69 76.70 4.87
N ASP A 663 -48.34 76.05 3.76
CA ASP A 663 -49.00 74.80 3.36
C ASP A 663 -48.33 73.62 4.08
N LEU A 664 -47.01 73.70 4.30
CA LEU A 664 -46.20 72.67 4.97
C LEU A 664 -45.19 73.32 5.92
N VAL A 665 -45.16 72.85 7.17
CA VAL A 665 -44.13 73.21 8.16
C VAL A 665 -43.26 71.99 8.42
N ILE A 666 -41.97 72.07 8.13
CA ILE A 666 -41.00 71.00 8.40
C ILE A 666 -40.17 71.41 9.61
N VAL A 667 -40.13 70.58 10.64
CA VAL A 667 -39.30 70.79 11.83
C VAL A 667 -38.10 69.84 11.78
N ASP A 668 -36.90 70.40 11.59
CA ASP A 668 -35.63 69.67 11.72
C ASP A 668 -35.23 69.60 13.20
N SER A 669 -35.77 68.62 13.93
CA SER A 669 -35.52 68.45 15.38
C SER A 669 -34.29 67.61 15.68
N GLY A 670 -33.68 67.66 16.87
CA GLY A 670 -32.54 66.82 17.27
C GLY A 670 -32.73 65.28 17.21
N ALA A 671 -31.71 64.55 17.64
CA ALA A 671 -31.80 63.08 17.70
C ALA A 671 -32.59 62.68 18.96
N VAL A 672 -33.56 61.78 18.85
CA VAL A 672 -34.50 61.45 19.94
C VAL A 672 -33.77 61.06 21.24
N LEU A 673 -32.65 60.35 21.14
CA LEU A 673 -31.89 59.90 22.30
C LEU A 673 -30.95 60.97 22.89
N ALA A 674 -30.78 62.11 22.23
CA ALA A 674 -29.85 63.17 22.62
C ALA A 674 -30.55 64.52 22.89
N ASP A 675 -31.66 64.81 22.23
CA ASP A 675 -32.39 66.08 22.34
C ASP A 675 -33.77 65.84 22.96
N ASN A 676 -33.95 66.34 24.18
CA ASN A 676 -35.18 66.19 24.96
C ASN A 676 -36.37 66.96 24.34
N TYR A 677 -36.12 67.99 23.53
CA TYR A 677 -37.16 68.84 22.94
C TYR A 677 -37.85 68.20 21.74
N VAL A 678 -37.31 67.12 21.19
CA VAL A 678 -37.93 66.35 20.10
C VAL A 678 -39.35 65.89 20.48
N ARG A 679 -39.58 65.54 21.74
CA ARG A 679 -40.90 65.14 22.24
C ARG A 679 -41.92 66.28 22.16
N ALA A 680 -41.50 67.50 22.48
CA ALA A 680 -42.33 68.69 22.42
C ALA A 680 -42.77 68.99 20.98
N PHE A 681 -41.84 68.92 20.02
CA PHE A 681 -42.19 69.04 18.61
C PHE A 681 -43.07 67.90 18.12
N GLY A 682 -42.99 66.71 18.71
CA GLY A 682 -43.88 65.59 18.41
C GLY A 682 -45.33 65.82 18.81
N GLU A 683 -45.59 66.64 19.84
CA GLU A 683 -46.95 67.05 20.20
C GLU A 683 -47.54 68.02 19.16
N PHE A 684 -46.72 68.96 18.68
CA PHE A 684 -47.08 69.93 17.63
C PHE A 684 -47.23 69.30 16.24
N ALA A 685 -46.39 68.31 15.90
CA ALA A 685 -46.37 67.71 14.58
C ALA A 685 -47.61 66.85 14.31
N ASP A 686 -48.15 66.94 13.09
CA ASP A 686 -49.18 66.03 12.59
C ASP A 686 -48.56 64.68 12.22
N ASP A 687 -47.39 64.72 11.56
CA ASP A 687 -46.67 63.56 11.06
C ASP A 687 -45.22 63.57 11.53
N ILE A 688 -44.69 62.38 11.84
CA ILE A 688 -43.29 62.16 12.21
C ILE A 688 -42.64 61.25 11.18
N VAL A 689 -41.49 61.67 10.66
CA VAL A 689 -40.62 60.88 9.78
C VAL A 689 -39.33 60.56 10.51
N PHE A 690 -39.06 59.26 10.63
CA PHE A 690 -37.91 58.76 11.36
C PHE A 690 -36.78 58.39 10.41
N ILE A 691 -35.62 59.01 10.56
CA ILE A 691 -34.51 58.89 9.63
C ILE A 691 -33.47 57.97 10.23
N VAL A 692 -33.11 56.93 9.46
CA VAL A 692 -32.09 55.95 9.84
C VAL A 692 -30.98 55.91 8.81
N ARG A 693 -29.74 56.13 9.24
CA ARG A 693 -28.57 56.00 8.35
C ARG A 693 -28.15 54.54 8.16
N SER A 694 -27.97 54.10 6.91
CA SER A 694 -27.42 52.78 6.60
C SER A 694 -26.00 52.62 7.17
N GLY A 695 -25.79 51.56 7.96
CA GLY A 695 -24.56 51.29 8.71
C GLY A 695 -24.29 52.23 9.89
N GLY A 696 -25.24 53.10 10.24
CA GLY A 696 -25.14 54.10 11.30
C GLY A 696 -25.47 53.52 12.69
N PRO A 697 -26.73 53.62 13.14
CA PRO A 697 -27.13 53.15 14.47
C PRO A 697 -27.20 51.61 14.55
N ARG A 698 -26.99 51.10 15.76
CA ARG A 698 -27.29 49.70 16.12
C ARG A 698 -28.80 49.50 16.23
N ARG A 699 -29.26 48.26 16.07
CA ARG A 699 -30.69 47.90 16.18
C ARG A 699 -31.31 48.42 17.50
N ASP A 700 -30.63 48.22 18.62
CA ASP A 700 -31.12 48.62 19.95
C ASP A 700 -31.33 50.13 20.07
N ALA A 701 -30.48 50.95 19.44
CA ALA A 701 -30.62 52.40 19.46
C ALA A 701 -31.85 52.88 18.69
N VAL A 702 -32.19 52.19 17.58
CA VAL A 702 -33.40 52.49 16.81
C VAL A 702 -34.64 52.09 17.60
N VAL A 703 -34.65 50.91 18.23
CA VAL A 703 -35.76 50.47 19.08
C VAL A 703 -35.99 51.44 20.25
N ALA A 704 -34.91 51.80 20.97
CA ALA A 704 -34.98 52.75 22.07
C ALA A 704 -35.51 54.14 21.65
N ALA A 705 -35.15 54.60 20.45
CA ALA A 705 -35.64 55.86 19.91
C ALA A 705 -37.13 55.83 19.53
N ILE A 706 -37.60 54.71 18.94
CA ILE A 706 -39.03 54.52 18.65
C ILE A 706 -39.83 54.42 19.96
N ASP A 707 -39.31 53.72 20.97
CA ASP A 707 -39.92 53.64 22.30
C ASP A 707 -39.97 55.00 23.00
N ALA A 708 -38.94 55.85 22.83
CA ALA A 708 -38.96 57.21 23.35
C ALA A 708 -40.03 58.10 22.69
N LEU A 709 -40.43 57.80 21.45
CA LEU A 709 -41.51 58.48 20.73
C LEU A 709 -42.89 57.82 20.95
N ARG A 710 -43.00 56.80 21.81
CA ARG A 710 -44.19 55.94 21.91
C ARG A 710 -45.51 56.66 22.18
N ILE A 711 -45.50 57.78 22.90
CA ILE A 711 -46.70 58.62 23.14
C ILE A 711 -47.23 59.21 21.82
N ASN A 712 -46.33 59.50 20.88
CA ASN A 712 -46.63 60.02 19.54
C ASN A 712 -46.49 58.93 18.46
N ALA A 713 -46.43 57.64 18.81
CA ALA A 713 -46.18 56.55 17.86
C ALA A 713 -47.20 56.51 16.70
N ARG A 714 -48.45 56.88 16.96
CA ARG A 714 -49.51 56.94 15.93
C ARG A 714 -49.26 58.00 14.85
N LYS A 715 -48.40 58.99 15.13
CA LYS A 715 -48.00 60.05 14.21
C LYS A 715 -46.79 59.64 13.35
N ILE A 716 -46.10 58.54 13.67
CA ILE A 716 -44.96 58.06 12.87
C ILE A 716 -45.51 57.48 11.56
N ARG A 717 -45.34 58.23 10.47
CA ARG A 717 -45.84 57.84 9.14
C ARG A 717 -44.94 56.82 8.44
N GLY A 718 -43.65 56.86 8.76
CA GLY A 718 -42.69 55.90 8.23
C GLY A 718 -41.26 56.33 8.43
N THR A 719 -40.35 55.52 7.89
CA THR A 719 -38.91 55.69 8.04
C THR A 719 -38.23 56.05 6.72
N VAL A 720 -37.08 56.71 6.79
CA VAL A 720 -36.24 56.99 5.62
C VAL A 720 -34.86 56.38 5.85
N LEU A 721 -34.45 55.48 4.94
CA LEU A 721 -33.11 54.88 4.98
C LEU A 721 -32.13 55.79 4.24
N ALA A 722 -31.31 56.52 4.99
CA ALA A 722 -30.34 57.47 4.47
C ALA A 722 -28.99 56.81 4.17
N ALA A 723 -28.27 57.38 3.20
CA ALA A 723 -26.91 57.01 2.84
C ALA A 723 -26.69 55.53 2.45
N CYS A 724 -27.64 54.93 1.74
CA CYS A 724 -27.50 53.58 1.21
C CYS A 724 -26.56 53.55 -0.01
N ASP A 725 -25.65 52.57 -0.05
CA ASP A 725 -24.73 52.34 -1.18
C ASP A 725 -25.40 51.49 -2.28
N GLU A 726 -26.51 50.80 -1.98
CA GLU A 726 -27.34 50.08 -2.94
C GLU A 726 -28.52 50.96 -3.36
N VAL A 727 -28.36 51.70 -4.45
CA VAL A 727 -29.51 52.04 -5.32
C VAL A 727 -29.52 50.98 -6.40
N ALA A 728 -30.15 49.84 -6.10
CA ALA A 728 -30.57 48.87 -7.10
C ALA A 728 -32.00 49.20 -7.52
#